data_AF-A0A1I5VXQ2-F1
#
_entry.id   AF-A0A1I5VXQ2-F1
#
_cell.length_a   1.000
_cell.length_b   1.000
_cell.length_c   1.000
_cell.angle_alpha   90.00
_cell.angle_beta   90.00
_cell.angle_gamma   90.00
#
_symmetry.space_group_name_H-M   'P 1'
#
loop_
_entity.id
_entity.type
_entity.pdbx_description
1 polymer ?
#
loop_
_entity_poly.entity_id
_entity_poly.type
_entity_poly.pdbx_seq_one_letter_code
_entity_poly.pdbx_strand_id
1 'polypeptide(L)'
;MDLSNFDLNNLENNNIFELREFGKEIGVKGVTRYRKAELIERIKERLRKLAEEQQREWLAKRQEEQQDKQPQEQEAQQVIQQEEQQDQAVQEERQDDQQAGQEERAAQLEGEAAEPKPLKRGRPRKRKMEAAEEKETAGETAQQLHLLDQTEQQIERGLDVKQEDSEQRHLRVVKQEEEEVREQRAEQRPEREELAEKQVESEEERKAQENEQPDQAKEQHQPEEHDDEEDAEKERVAAARKKEDLLERIIYDKEEYERQVAYARKYFNTSNPAVPILLSTGECGDAKGVLEVLPDGYGFLRAENYMPGSKDVYVSQSQIRRFNLKTGDLVEGKTRPAKEGEKFQALLYVTAINGEDPEKATQRKPFDELTPIFPNERITLENPKNPKELATRLIDLIAPIGKGQRGLIVSPPKAGKTTLLKKIADSIATNYPDIYLIVLLIDERPEEVTDMQRSIKGDVVYSTFDELPEHHTKVAEMVLERAQRLVEHGKDVVVLLDSLTRLARAYNLTVPATGKTLSGGIDSAALHKPKRFFGAARNIEEGGSLTIIATALIDTGSRMDEVIYEEFKGTGNMEIHLDRKLSEKRIFPAIDIFRSGTRREELLLSQRELECVWAIRKNLSEGRPDRVIEIIINDLLRTNSNEEFIDLMLEHFEKMEKDGYFVERDSYYSYR
;
A
#
# COMPACT_ATOMS: atom_id res chain seq x y z
N MET A 1 -27.25 -22.23 12.75
CA MET A 1 -27.66 -23.64 12.67
C MET A 1 -27.95 -23.95 11.22
N ASP A 2 -27.55 -25.14 10.78
CA ASP A 2 -27.32 -25.50 9.38
C ASP A 2 -28.64 -25.56 8.57
N LEU A 3 -29.00 -24.45 7.91
CA LEU A 3 -30.09 -24.36 6.93
C LEU A 3 -29.60 -24.67 5.50
N SER A 4 -28.41 -25.25 5.35
CA SER A 4 -27.76 -25.51 4.06
C SER A 4 -28.59 -26.35 3.09
N ASN A 5 -29.59 -27.09 3.59
CA ASN A 5 -30.53 -27.88 2.78
C ASN A 5 -31.97 -27.35 2.77
N PHE A 6 -32.25 -26.14 3.26
CA PHE A 6 -33.61 -25.58 3.27
C PHE A 6 -33.99 -24.98 1.91
N ASP A 7 -34.92 -25.62 1.21
CA ASP A 7 -35.40 -25.17 -0.10
C ASP A 7 -36.45 -24.05 0.05
N LEU A 8 -36.01 -22.81 -0.09
CA LEU A 8 -36.85 -21.61 -0.09
C LEU A 8 -37.77 -21.51 -1.32
N ASN A 9 -37.39 -22.14 -2.44
CA ASN A 9 -38.14 -22.08 -3.70
C ASN A 9 -39.32 -23.05 -3.69
N ASN A 10 -39.20 -24.16 -2.95
CA ASN A 10 -40.30 -25.09 -2.73
C ASN A 10 -40.40 -25.59 -1.27
N LEU A 11 -41.20 -24.88 -0.49
CA LEU A 11 -41.46 -25.19 0.93
C LEU A 11 -42.08 -26.58 1.18
N GLU A 12 -42.60 -27.25 0.15
CA GLU A 12 -43.17 -28.60 0.28
C GLU A 12 -42.08 -29.68 0.42
N ASN A 13 -40.87 -29.41 -0.09
CA ASN A 13 -39.73 -30.32 -0.06
C ASN A 13 -39.10 -30.42 1.34
N ASN A 14 -39.28 -29.40 2.18
CA ASN A 14 -38.66 -29.35 3.51
C ASN A 14 -39.37 -30.22 4.55
N ASN A 15 -38.63 -30.70 5.54
CA ASN A 15 -39.22 -31.46 6.64
C ASN A 15 -40.02 -30.54 7.59
N ILE A 16 -40.99 -31.11 8.32
CA ILE A 16 -41.83 -30.35 9.27
C ILE A 16 -40.98 -29.70 10.38
N PHE A 17 -39.84 -30.29 10.73
CA PHE A 17 -38.89 -29.73 11.69
C PHE A 17 -38.26 -28.44 11.15
N GLU A 18 -37.75 -28.47 9.91
CA GLU A 18 -37.13 -27.32 9.25
C GLU A 18 -38.14 -26.19 9.02
N LEU A 19 -39.36 -26.52 8.60
CA LEU A 19 -40.45 -25.54 8.46
C LEU A 19 -40.83 -24.89 9.80
N ARG A 20 -40.72 -25.60 10.92
CA ARG A 20 -41.00 -25.05 12.25
C ARG A 20 -39.89 -24.12 12.73
N GLU A 21 -38.64 -24.48 12.50
CA GLU A 21 -37.49 -23.63 12.84
C GLU A 21 -37.51 -22.36 11.99
N PHE A 22 -37.64 -22.49 10.67
CA PHE A 22 -37.78 -21.34 9.77
C PHE A 22 -39.01 -20.49 10.10
N GLY A 23 -40.15 -21.12 10.42
CA GLY A 23 -41.35 -20.44 10.85
C GLY A 23 -41.15 -19.60 12.12
N LYS A 24 -40.34 -20.05 13.09
CA LYS A 24 -40.00 -19.26 14.29
C LYS A 24 -39.15 -18.05 13.92
N GLU A 25 -38.18 -18.25 13.04
CA GLU A 25 -37.22 -17.22 12.63
C GLU A 25 -37.92 -16.03 11.95
N ILE A 26 -38.89 -16.30 11.07
CA ILE A 26 -39.68 -15.24 10.41
C ILE A 26 -40.87 -14.73 11.26
N GLY A 27 -41.03 -15.24 12.49
CA GLY A 27 -42.00 -14.76 13.47
C GLY A 27 -43.42 -15.35 13.36
N VAL A 28 -43.60 -16.53 12.78
CA VAL A 28 -44.89 -17.25 12.80
C VAL A 28 -45.18 -17.74 14.23
N LYS A 29 -46.27 -17.24 14.84
CA LYS A 29 -46.66 -17.66 16.19
C LYS A 29 -47.24 -19.08 16.19
N GLY A 30 -46.83 -19.91 17.14
CA GLY A 30 -47.46 -21.22 17.37
C GLY A 30 -47.06 -22.33 16.39
N VAL A 31 -45.85 -22.29 15.81
CA VAL A 31 -45.35 -23.25 14.80
C VAL A 31 -45.55 -24.74 15.13
N THR A 32 -45.55 -25.11 16.42
CA THR A 32 -45.71 -26.50 16.87
C THR A 32 -47.15 -27.01 16.79
N ARG A 33 -48.15 -26.11 16.66
CA ARG A 33 -49.58 -26.45 16.63
C ARG A 33 -50.08 -26.80 15.23
N TYR A 34 -49.36 -26.40 14.18
CA TYR A 34 -49.79 -26.57 12.80
C TYR A 34 -49.29 -27.86 12.18
N ARG A 35 -50.12 -28.44 11.31
CA ARG A 35 -49.72 -29.53 10.40
C ARG A 35 -48.90 -28.94 9.25
N LYS A 36 -48.07 -29.75 8.58
CA LYS A 36 -47.11 -29.32 7.54
C LYS A 36 -47.75 -28.38 6.50
N ALA A 37 -48.90 -28.74 5.94
CA ALA A 37 -49.60 -27.94 4.93
C ALA A 37 -50.02 -26.55 5.46
N GLU A 38 -50.60 -26.50 6.67
CA GLU A 38 -51.05 -25.24 7.29
C GLU A 38 -49.89 -24.35 7.73
N LEU A 39 -48.76 -24.96 8.14
CA LEU A 39 -47.55 -24.24 8.48
C LEU A 39 -46.92 -23.58 7.25
N ILE A 40 -46.90 -24.28 6.10
CA ILE A 40 -46.43 -23.73 4.82
C ILE A 40 -47.25 -22.51 4.41
N GLU A 41 -48.58 -22.55 4.53
CA GLU A 41 -49.43 -21.39 4.20
C GLU A 41 -49.12 -20.18 5.08
N ARG A 42 -48.98 -20.39 6.40
CA ARG A 42 -48.64 -19.30 7.33
C ARG A 42 -47.25 -18.71 7.09
N ILE A 43 -46.29 -19.54 6.70
CA ILE A 43 -44.95 -19.10 6.30
C ILE A 43 -45.04 -18.25 5.02
N LYS A 44 -45.77 -18.71 4.00
CA LYS A 44 -45.99 -17.95 2.74
C LYS A 44 -46.68 -16.61 3.00
N GLU A 45 -47.68 -16.58 3.88
CA GLU A 45 -48.39 -15.34 4.25
C GLU A 45 -47.44 -14.35 4.96
N ARG A 46 -46.59 -14.85 5.88
CA ARG A 46 -45.64 -14.01 6.61
C ARG A 46 -44.56 -13.44 5.70
N LEU A 47 -44.04 -14.24 4.76
CA LEU A 47 -43.07 -13.78 3.77
C LEU A 47 -43.63 -12.68 2.86
N ARG A 48 -44.90 -12.78 2.46
CA ARG A 48 -45.57 -11.71 1.68
C ARG A 48 -45.65 -10.40 2.47
N LYS A 49 -46.05 -10.46 3.74
CA LYS A 49 -46.13 -9.26 4.61
C LYS A 49 -44.76 -8.61 4.81
N LEU A 50 -43.71 -9.42 5.01
CA LEU A 50 -42.34 -8.91 5.13
C LEU A 50 -41.87 -8.22 3.84
N ALA A 51 -42.20 -8.76 2.67
CA ALA A 51 -41.88 -8.13 1.39
C ALA A 51 -42.61 -6.79 1.20
N GLU A 52 -43.89 -6.71 1.58
CA GLU A 52 -44.66 -5.46 1.54
C GLU A 52 -44.13 -4.39 2.52
N GLU A 53 -43.70 -4.81 3.72
CA GLU A 53 -43.07 -3.94 4.73
C GLU A 53 -41.74 -3.37 4.22
N GLN A 54 -40.86 -4.22 3.67
CA GLN A 54 -39.58 -3.78 3.10
C GLN A 54 -39.77 -2.83 1.90
N GLN A 55 -40.77 -3.09 1.05
CA GLN A 55 -41.03 -2.24 -0.10
C GLN A 55 -41.59 -0.87 0.31
N ARG A 56 -42.38 -0.80 1.40
CA ARG A 56 -42.83 0.47 1.98
C ARG A 56 -41.70 1.26 2.61
N GLU A 57 -40.80 0.61 3.35
CA GLU A 57 -39.61 1.27 3.91
C GLU A 57 -38.69 1.82 2.81
N TRP A 58 -38.50 1.05 1.74
CA TRP A 58 -37.71 1.50 0.59
C TRP A 58 -38.34 2.71 -0.14
N LEU A 59 -39.67 2.71 -0.29
CA LEU A 59 -40.39 3.85 -0.88
C LEU A 59 -40.36 5.10 0.03
N ALA A 60 -40.44 4.92 1.35
CA ALA A 60 -40.36 6.01 2.32
C ALA A 60 -38.97 6.67 2.29
N LYS A 61 -37.89 5.88 2.28
CA LYS A 61 -36.52 6.40 2.17
C LYS A 61 -36.28 7.18 0.87
N ARG A 62 -36.86 6.73 -0.26
CA ARG A 62 -36.77 7.48 -1.53
C ARG A 62 -37.55 8.80 -1.53
N GLN A 63 -38.64 8.88 -0.76
CA GLN A 63 -39.39 10.14 -0.64
C GLN A 63 -38.67 11.15 0.26
N GLU A 64 -38.02 10.69 1.34
CA GLU A 64 -37.15 11.54 2.17
C GLU A 64 -35.95 12.07 1.37
N GLU A 65 -35.27 11.20 0.59
CA GLU A 65 -34.17 11.60 -0.31
C GLU A 65 -34.57 12.60 -1.41
N GLN A 66 -35.86 12.65 -1.78
CA GLN A 66 -36.38 13.61 -2.77
C GLN A 66 -36.80 14.94 -2.14
N GLN A 67 -37.21 14.94 -0.86
CA GLN A 67 -37.55 16.17 -0.14
C GLN A 67 -36.32 16.98 0.28
N ASP A 68 -35.18 16.32 0.56
CA ASP A 68 -33.91 16.99 0.91
C ASP A 68 -33.20 17.66 -0.28
N LYS A 69 -33.60 17.36 -1.54
CA LYS A 69 -33.00 17.97 -2.74
C LYS A 69 -33.63 19.30 -3.16
N GLN A 70 -34.85 19.59 -2.74
CA GLN A 70 -35.57 20.81 -3.15
C GLN A 70 -35.01 22.13 -2.57
N PRO A 71 -34.45 22.18 -1.33
CA PRO A 71 -33.84 23.40 -0.81
C PRO A 71 -32.51 23.74 -1.49
N GLN A 72 -31.71 22.73 -1.86
CA GLN A 72 -30.36 22.92 -2.42
C GLN A 72 -30.36 23.42 -3.86
N GLU A 73 -31.36 23.06 -4.67
CA GLU A 73 -31.50 23.60 -6.04
C GLU A 73 -31.95 25.07 -6.05
N GLN A 74 -32.70 25.51 -5.04
CA GLN A 74 -33.13 26.92 -4.91
C GLN A 74 -32.00 27.82 -4.40
N GLU A 75 -31.17 27.35 -3.48
CA GLU A 75 -29.96 28.06 -3.05
C GLU A 75 -28.94 28.16 -4.19
N ALA A 76 -28.72 27.09 -4.95
CA ALA A 76 -27.82 27.11 -6.10
C ALA A 76 -28.27 28.09 -7.20
N GLN A 77 -29.57 28.20 -7.47
CA GLN A 77 -30.10 29.16 -8.44
C GLN A 77 -29.99 30.62 -7.96
N GLN A 78 -30.08 30.87 -6.65
CA GLN A 78 -29.87 32.22 -6.10
C GLN A 78 -28.41 32.65 -6.15
N VAL A 79 -27.47 31.72 -5.92
CA VAL A 79 -26.03 32.01 -6.03
C VAL A 79 -25.64 32.31 -7.48
N ILE A 80 -26.15 31.55 -8.45
CA ILE A 80 -25.89 31.78 -9.88
C ILE A 80 -26.46 33.14 -10.33
N GLN A 81 -27.65 33.54 -9.85
CA GLN A 81 -28.20 34.86 -10.17
C GLN A 81 -27.42 36.01 -9.55
N GLN A 82 -26.81 35.82 -8.37
CA GLN A 82 -25.95 36.83 -7.75
C GLN A 82 -24.62 36.97 -8.48
N GLU A 83 -24.03 35.87 -8.94
CA GLU A 83 -22.80 35.89 -9.76
C GLU A 83 -23.04 36.55 -11.13
N GLU A 84 -24.16 36.26 -11.79
CA GLU A 84 -24.51 36.90 -13.07
C GLU A 84 -24.74 38.42 -12.94
N GLN A 85 -25.31 38.88 -11.81
CA GLN A 85 -25.48 40.31 -11.54
C GLN A 85 -24.15 41.01 -11.21
N GLN A 86 -23.24 40.33 -10.54
CA GLN A 86 -21.89 40.84 -10.29
C GLN A 86 -21.07 40.94 -11.58
N ASP A 87 -21.15 39.93 -12.46
CA ASP A 87 -20.45 39.94 -13.74
C ASP A 87 -21.00 41.02 -14.70
N GLN A 88 -22.30 41.31 -14.66
CA GLN A 88 -22.90 42.41 -15.41
C GLN A 88 -22.44 43.79 -14.90
N ALA A 89 -22.37 43.99 -13.58
CA ALA A 89 -21.88 45.24 -13.00
C ALA A 89 -20.40 45.50 -13.32
N VAL A 90 -19.56 44.45 -13.32
CA VAL A 90 -18.14 44.55 -13.70
C VAL A 90 -17.97 44.80 -15.21
N GLN A 91 -18.90 44.34 -16.05
CA GLN A 91 -18.88 44.63 -17.48
C GLN A 91 -19.34 46.07 -17.81
N GLU A 92 -20.30 46.62 -17.07
CA GLU A 92 -20.72 48.03 -17.20
C GLU A 92 -19.60 48.99 -16.78
N GLU A 93 -18.93 48.75 -15.64
CA GLU A 93 -17.78 49.59 -15.22
C GLU A 93 -16.62 49.56 -16.24
N ARG A 94 -16.37 48.40 -16.88
CA ARG A 94 -15.34 48.28 -17.93
C ARG A 94 -15.71 48.98 -19.24
N GLN A 95 -17.01 49.18 -19.52
CA GLN A 95 -17.46 49.92 -20.70
C GLN A 95 -17.40 51.43 -20.48
N ASP A 96 -17.71 51.90 -19.27
CA ASP A 96 -17.59 53.31 -18.88
C ASP A 96 -16.12 53.79 -18.88
N ASP A 97 -15.18 52.96 -18.39
CA ASP A 97 -13.74 53.25 -18.45
C ASP A 97 -13.18 53.29 -19.88
N GLN A 98 -13.76 52.50 -20.81
CA GLN A 98 -13.38 52.51 -22.22
C GLN A 98 -13.94 53.72 -22.98
N GLN A 99 -15.11 54.23 -22.61
CA GLN A 99 -15.67 55.46 -23.17
C GLN A 99 -14.93 56.71 -22.69
N ALA A 100 -14.55 56.78 -21.41
CA ALA A 100 -13.76 57.89 -20.87
C ALA A 100 -12.38 58.01 -21.56
N GLY A 101 -11.72 56.88 -21.85
CA GLY A 101 -10.44 56.85 -22.57
C GLY A 101 -10.53 57.21 -24.06
N GLN A 102 -11.72 57.11 -24.68
CA GLN A 102 -11.94 57.52 -26.07
C GLN A 102 -12.27 59.01 -26.20
N GLU A 103 -12.94 59.62 -25.22
CA GLU A 103 -13.20 61.06 -25.18
C GLU A 103 -11.93 61.89 -24.90
N GLU A 104 -11.01 61.40 -24.05
CA GLU A 104 -9.70 62.07 -23.85
C GLU A 104 -8.78 62.03 -25.08
N ARG A 105 -8.89 60.99 -25.92
CA ARG A 105 -8.12 60.87 -27.17
C ARG A 105 -8.69 61.73 -28.30
N ALA A 106 -10.00 61.97 -28.33
CA ALA A 106 -10.64 62.84 -29.30
C ALA A 106 -10.35 64.33 -29.03
N ALA A 107 -10.23 64.73 -27.76
CA ALA A 107 -9.93 66.11 -27.37
C ALA A 107 -8.48 66.58 -27.65
N GLN A 108 -7.55 65.65 -27.94
CA GLN A 108 -6.14 65.97 -28.22
C GLN A 108 -5.81 66.13 -29.72
N LEU A 109 -6.76 65.86 -30.63
CA LEU A 109 -6.51 65.88 -32.09
C LEU A 109 -7.21 67.01 -32.85
N GLU A 110 -8.04 67.84 -32.21
CA GLU A 110 -8.65 69.03 -32.83
C GLU A 110 -8.26 70.30 -32.07
N GLY A 111 -7.15 70.95 -32.49
CA GLY A 111 -6.72 72.18 -31.82
C GLY A 111 -5.44 72.87 -32.33
N GLU A 112 -5.11 72.82 -33.62
CA GLU A 112 -4.07 73.69 -34.21
C GLU A 112 -4.64 74.54 -35.37
N ALA A 113 -4.95 75.82 -35.11
CA ALA A 113 -4.83 76.92 -36.07
C ALA A 113 -5.06 78.32 -35.43
N ALA A 114 -4.10 79.23 -35.69
CA ALA A 114 -4.16 80.71 -35.73
C ALA A 114 -4.03 81.58 -34.44
N GLU A 115 -3.01 82.46 -34.45
CA GLU A 115 -2.66 83.59 -33.55
C GLU A 115 -3.57 84.86 -33.72
N PRO A 116 -3.40 86.04 -33.02
CA PRO A 116 -2.51 86.47 -31.89
C PRO A 116 -3.17 87.26 -30.70
N LYS A 117 -2.33 87.52 -29.67
CA LYS A 117 -2.38 88.29 -28.37
C LYS A 117 -3.16 89.66 -28.33
N PRO A 118 -3.41 90.38 -27.17
CA PRO A 118 -2.66 90.38 -25.88
C PRO A 118 -3.34 90.81 -24.52
N LEU A 119 -2.52 90.81 -23.44
CA LEU A 119 -2.46 91.67 -22.22
C LEU A 119 -3.11 91.29 -20.84
N LYS A 120 -2.19 91.16 -19.84
CA LYS A 120 -2.23 91.61 -18.40
C LYS A 120 -3.13 90.81 -17.42
N ARG A 121 -2.81 90.53 -16.14
CA ARG A 121 -1.82 90.92 -15.10
C ARG A 121 -1.90 89.79 -14.03
N GLY A 122 -0.82 89.26 -13.46
CA GLY A 122 -0.36 89.69 -12.13
C GLY A 122 0.17 88.51 -11.27
N ARG A 123 1.39 88.70 -10.75
CA ARG A 123 2.29 87.86 -9.92
C ARG A 123 1.79 87.60 -8.47
N PRO A 124 2.48 86.83 -7.58
CA PRO A 124 3.94 86.52 -7.48
C PRO A 124 4.27 85.00 -7.37
N ARG A 125 5.44 84.42 -7.70
CA ARG A 125 6.91 84.69 -7.61
C ARG A 125 7.57 84.34 -6.25
N LYS A 126 8.32 83.22 -6.22
CA LYS A 126 9.71 83.04 -5.69
C LYS A 126 10.26 81.69 -6.19
N ARG A 127 11.21 81.70 -7.14
CA ARG A 127 12.71 81.54 -7.05
C ARG A 127 13.13 80.05 -6.98
N LYS A 128 13.58 79.40 -8.07
CA LYS A 128 14.90 79.40 -8.77
C LYS A 128 16.10 78.84 -7.96
N MET A 129 16.55 77.63 -8.32
CA MET A 129 17.91 77.17 -8.68
C MET A 129 17.89 75.62 -8.68
N GLU A 130 17.88 74.97 -9.84
CA GLU A 130 19.05 74.41 -10.56
C GLU A 130 19.82 73.31 -9.79
N ALA A 131 19.59 72.08 -10.28
CA ALA A 131 20.55 70.98 -10.47
C ALA A 131 21.40 70.51 -9.28
N ALA A 132 20.91 69.47 -8.60
CA ALA A 132 21.65 68.28 -8.18
C ALA A 132 20.64 67.21 -7.73
N GLU A 133 21.05 65.95 -7.70
CA GLU A 133 20.37 64.79 -7.08
C GLU A 133 19.45 63.95 -7.99
N GLU A 134 20.10 63.22 -8.91
CA GLU A 134 19.85 61.78 -8.97
C GLU A 134 20.24 61.16 -7.62
N LYS A 135 19.25 60.64 -6.88
CA LYS A 135 19.28 59.62 -5.80
C LYS A 135 18.29 60.00 -4.70
N GLU A 136 17.00 59.72 -4.89
CA GLU A 136 16.05 59.53 -3.77
C GLU A 136 14.67 59.05 -4.27
N THR A 137 14.58 57.82 -4.79
CA THR A 137 13.32 57.07 -4.93
C THR A 137 13.51 55.56 -4.69
N ALA A 138 14.48 55.21 -3.85
CA ALA A 138 14.69 53.84 -3.35
C ALA A 138 14.54 53.72 -1.82
N GLY A 139 14.22 54.83 -1.13
CA GLY A 139 14.13 54.89 0.34
C GLY A 139 12.75 54.59 0.92
N GLU A 140 11.66 54.90 0.19
CA GLU A 140 10.30 54.77 0.73
C GLU A 140 9.72 53.36 0.56
N THR A 141 10.14 52.61 -0.47
CA THR A 141 9.72 51.22 -0.67
C THR A 141 10.43 50.25 0.28
N ALA A 142 11.66 50.58 0.71
CA ALA A 142 12.43 49.75 1.65
C ALA A 142 11.93 49.88 3.10
N GLN A 143 11.41 51.04 3.52
CA GLN A 143 10.85 51.23 4.85
C GLN A 143 9.49 50.54 5.03
N GLN A 144 8.71 50.41 3.94
CA GLN A 144 7.40 49.76 3.98
C GLN A 144 7.51 48.22 3.98
N LEU A 145 8.51 47.66 3.29
CA LEU A 145 8.86 46.23 3.34
C LEU A 145 9.46 45.80 4.69
N HIS A 146 10.24 46.67 5.35
CA HIS A 146 10.82 46.36 6.67
C HIS A 146 9.78 46.41 7.81
N LEU A 147 8.69 47.18 7.66
CA LEU A 147 7.60 47.21 8.65
C LEU A 147 6.70 45.97 8.57
N LEU A 148 6.53 45.39 7.38
CA LEU A 148 5.76 44.16 7.15
C LEU A 148 6.50 42.91 7.67
N ASP A 149 7.81 42.83 7.44
CA ASP A 149 8.65 41.72 7.94
C ASP A 149 8.75 41.71 9.48
N GLN A 150 8.74 42.89 10.11
CA GLN A 150 8.69 42.99 11.58
C GLN A 150 7.34 42.62 12.19
N THR A 151 6.24 42.77 11.44
CA THR A 151 4.90 42.36 11.91
C THR A 151 4.67 40.86 11.71
N GLU A 152 5.17 40.26 10.63
CA GLU A 152 5.13 38.80 10.43
C GLU A 152 5.98 38.05 11.46
N GLN A 153 7.18 38.53 11.78
CA GLN A 153 8.04 37.90 12.81
C GLN A 153 7.50 38.03 14.24
N GLN A 154 6.61 38.98 14.52
CA GLN A 154 5.90 39.09 15.81
C GLN A 154 4.68 38.17 15.88
N ILE A 155 4.05 37.87 14.75
CA ILE A 155 2.92 36.94 14.65
C ILE A 155 3.41 35.49 14.77
N GLU A 156 4.52 35.13 14.12
CA GLU A 156 5.13 33.79 14.22
C GLU A 156 5.60 33.49 15.66
N ARG A 157 6.26 34.43 16.33
CA ARG A 157 6.66 34.26 17.75
C ARG A 157 5.46 34.20 18.72
N GLY A 158 4.32 34.76 18.35
CA GLY A 158 3.08 34.67 19.13
C GLY A 158 2.32 33.34 18.96
N LEU A 159 2.59 32.62 17.87
CA LEU A 159 2.00 31.32 17.56
C LEU A 159 2.81 30.16 18.18
N ASP A 160 4.14 30.26 18.18
CA ASP A 160 5.02 29.26 18.82
C ASP A 160 4.83 29.19 20.35
N VAL A 161 4.68 30.34 21.01
CA VAL A 161 4.47 30.40 22.47
C VAL A 161 3.10 29.83 22.87
N LYS A 162 2.10 29.83 21.97
CA LYS A 162 0.78 29.22 22.23
C LYS A 162 0.76 27.71 21.95
N GLN A 163 1.59 27.22 21.03
CA GLN A 163 1.73 25.79 20.76
C GLN A 163 2.47 25.07 21.90
N GLU A 164 3.59 25.62 22.39
CA GLU A 164 4.35 25.03 23.51
C GLU A 164 3.54 24.95 24.82
N ASP A 165 2.72 25.97 25.12
CA ASP A 165 1.89 26.00 26.33
C ASP A 165 0.67 25.05 26.24
N SER A 166 0.26 24.68 25.02
CA SER A 166 -0.78 23.67 24.78
C SER A 166 -0.24 22.24 24.88
N GLU A 167 0.98 21.99 24.38
CA GLU A 167 1.63 20.68 24.44
C GLU A 167 2.04 20.32 25.88
N GLN A 168 2.52 21.30 26.66
CA GLN A 168 2.85 21.06 28.08
C GLN A 168 1.61 20.81 28.94
N ARG A 169 0.46 21.40 28.61
CA ARG A 169 -0.82 21.08 29.26
C ARG A 169 -1.31 19.69 28.88
N HIS A 170 -1.16 19.30 27.61
CA HIS A 170 -1.56 17.97 27.15
C HIS A 170 -0.71 16.86 27.78
N LEU A 171 0.61 17.06 27.93
CA LEU A 171 1.50 16.12 28.61
C LEU A 171 1.23 15.98 30.11
N ARG A 172 0.73 17.03 30.78
CA ARG A 172 0.35 16.96 32.21
C ARG A 172 -0.95 16.19 32.42
N VAL A 173 -1.93 16.35 31.53
CA VAL A 173 -3.20 15.60 31.61
C VAL A 173 -2.97 14.12 31.34
N VAL A 174 -2.16 13.78 30.32
CA VAL A 174 -1.85 12.37 30.00
C VAL A 174 -1.09 11.68 31.14
N LYS A 175 -0.17 12.38 31.83
CA LYS A 175 0.54 11.80 32.99
C LYS A 175 -0.36 11.60 34.21
N GLN A 176 -1.36 12.47 34.42
CA GLN A 176 -2.34 12.28 35.50
C GLN A 176 -3.30 11.13 35.22
N GLU A 177 -3.73 10.97 33.96
CA GLU A 177 -4.56 9.82 33.55
C GLU A 177 -3.78 8.49 33.63
N GLU A 178 -2.48 8.49 33.30
CA GLU A 178 -1.64 7.29 33.45
C GLU A 178 -1.38 6.89 34.92
N GLU A 179 -1.29 7.86 35.83
CA GLU A 179 -1.16 7.57 37.28
C GLU A 179 -2.49 7.05 37.88
N GLU A 180 -3.64 7.62 37.52
CA GLU A 180 -4.95 7.14 37.98
C GLU A 180 -5.28 5.73 37.45
N VAL A 181 -4.94 5.42 36.20
CA VAL A 181 -5.12 4.07 35.63
C VAL A 181 -4.18 3.06 36.30
N ARG A 182 -3.00 3.49 36.76
CA ARG A 182 -2.05 2.62 37.46
C ARG A 182 -2.47 2.33 38.90
N GLU A 183 -3.07 3.28 39.60
CA GLU A 183 -3.65 3.06 40.93
C GLU A 183 -4.88 2.14 40.87
N GLN A 184 -5.78 2.34 39.89
CA GLN A 184 -6.96 1.47 39.72
C GLN A 184 -6.60 0.02 39.37
N ARG A 185 -5.46 -0.21 38.71
CA ARG A 185 -4.98 -1.56 38.35
C ARG A 185 -4.24 -2.26 39.49
N ALA A 186 -3.79 -1.52 40.51
CA ALA A 186 -3.15 -2.07 41.70
C ALA A 186 -4.18 -2.58 42.72
N GLU A 187 -5.37 -1.98 42.78
CA GLU A 187 -6.44 -2.38 43.72
C GLU A 187 -7.22 -3.64 43.28
N GLN A 188 -7.22 -4.01 41.98
CA GLN A 188 -7.95 -5.18 41.45
C GLN A 188 -7.16 -6.51 41.47
N ARG A 189 -5.91 -6.50 41.96
CA ARG A 189 -5.06 -7.70 42.02
C ARG A 189 -5.39 -8.71 43.14
N PRO A 190 -5.88 -8.34 44.34
CA PRO A 190 -6.08 -9.32 45.41
C PRO A 190 -7.28 -10.25 45.19
N GLU A 191 -8.32 -9.81 44.47
CA GLU A 191 -9.57 -10.60 44.34
C GLU A 191 -9.51 -11.69 43.26
N ARG A 192 -8.57 -11.60 42.31
CA ARG A 192 -8.43 -12.60 41.23
C ARG A 192 -7.54 -13.80 41.59
N GLU A 193 -6.61 -13.64 42.53
CA GLU A 193 -5.75 -14.73 43.00
C GLU A 193 -6.50 -15.65 43.99
N GLU A 194 -7.40 -15.10 44.82
CA GLU A 194 -8.18 -15.87 45.80
C GLU A 194 -9.29 -16.76 45.17
N LEU A 195 -9.74 -16.43 43.96
CA LEU A 195 -10.72 -17.23 43.19
C LEU A 195 -10.07 -18.35 42.36
N ALA A 196 -8.78 -18.22 42.04
CA ALA A 196 -8.04 -19.24 41.27
C ALA A 196 -7.58 -20.40 42.17
N GLU A 197 -7.21 -20.13 43.43
CA GLU A 197 -6.77 -21.18 44.37
C GLU A 197 -7.92 -22.10 44.82
N LYS A 198 -9.15 -21.58 44.92
CA LYS A 198 -10.33 -22.38 45.31
C LYS A 198 -10.85 -23.33 44.23
N GLN A 199 -10.51 -23.11 42.96
CA GLN A 199 -10.93 -24.01 41.87
C GLN A 199 -9.99 -25.21 41.72
N VAL A 200 -8.69 -25.05 42.01
CA VAL A 200 -7.70 -26.13 41.91
C VAL A 200 -7.87 -27.16 43.03
N GLU A 201 -8.21 -26.73 44.25
CA GLU A 201 -8.44 -27.64 45.39
C GLU A 201 -9.66 -28.56 45.17
N SER A 202 -10.67 -28.12 44.41
CA SER A 202 -11.89 -28.89 44.15
C SER A 202 -11.75 -29.95 43.04
N GLU A 203 -10.72 -29.86 42.20
CA GLU A 203 -10.45 -30.80 41.11
C GLU A 203 -9.50 -31.94 41.53
N GLU A 204 -8.62 -31.72 42.51
CA GLU A 204 -7.73 -32.75 43.05
C GLU A 204 -8.46 -33.74 43.97
N GLU A 205 -9.49 -33.32 44.71
CA GLU A 205 -10.29 -34.23 45.54
C GLU A 205 -11.18 -35.18 44.71
N ARG A 206 -11.51 -34.83 43.46
CA ARG A 206 -12.32 -35.69 42.57
C ARG A 206 -11.53 -36.78 41.86
N LYS A 207 -10.20 -36.66 41.74
CA LYS A 207 -9.35 -37.67 41.10
C LYS A 207 -8.79 -38.72 42.06
N ALA A 208 -8.94 -38.52 43.37
CA ALA A 208 -8.41 -39.42 44.39
C ALA A 208 -9.40 -40.52 44.85
N GLN A 209 -10.64 -40.56 44.37
CA GLN A 209 -11.67 -41.52 44.83
C GLN A 209 -12.03 -42.64 43.83
N GLU A 210 -11.36 -42.76 42.69
CA GLU A 210 -11.78 -43.70 41.63
C GLU A 210 -10.75 -44.81 41.33
N ASN A 211 -10.07 -45.34 42.35
CA ASN A 211 -9.27 -46.56 42.18
C ASN A 211 -9.09 -47.35 43.48
N GLU A 212 -10.08 -48.15 43.87
CA GLU A 212 -9.88 -49.35 44.70
C GLU A 212 -10.82 -50.51 44.28
N GLN A 213 -10.19 -51.61 43.83
CA GLN A 213 -10.56 -53.04 44.04
C GLN A 213 -11.63 -53.73 43.12
N PRO A 214 -11.66 -55.09 43.03
CA PRO A 214 -10.76 -55.93 42.21
C PRO A 214 -11.48 -57.06 41.42
N ASP A 215 -10.69 -57.83 40.66
CA ASP A 215 -10.98 -59.04 39.85
C ASP A 215 -12.16 -59.98 40.23
N GLN A 216 -12.86 -60.50 39.20
CA GLN A 216 -13.30 -61.91 39.11
C GLN A 216 -13.86 -62.35 37.71
N ALA A 217 -13.08 -63.19 37.02
CA ALA A 217 -13.40 -64.35 36.17
C ALA A 217 -14.69 -64.44 35.30
N LYS A 218 -14.53 -64.66 33.98
CA LYS A 218 -14.74 -65.98 33.28
C LYS A 218 -14.72 -65.89 31.74
N GLU A 219 -14.00 -66.87 31.18
CA GLU A 219 -13.91 -67.44 29.82
C GLU A 219 -15.06 -67.17 28.82
N GLN A 220 -14.72 -66.97 27.53
CA GLN A 220 -14.91 -67.97 26.45
C GLN A 220 -14.52 -67.49 25.04
N HIS A 221 -13.74 -68.35 24.36
CA HIS A 221 -13.62 -68.64 22.92
C HIS A 221 -12.88 -67.70 21.92
N GLN A 222 -11.74 -68.21 21.43
CA GLN A 222 -11.04 -67.93 20.15
C GLN A 222 -11.82 -68.49 18.92
N PRO A 223 -11.49 -68.09 17.67
CA PRO A 223 -10.33 -68.61 16.91
C PRO A 223 -9.41 -67.48 16.36
N GLU A 224 -8.10 -67.50 16.62
CA GLU A 224 -7.00 -68.04 15.77
C GLU A 224 -6.90 -67.45 14.36
N GLU A 225 -5.94 -66.52 14.16
CA GLU A 225 -5.05 -66.49 12.98
C GLU A 225 -3.84 -65.54 13.21
N HIS A 226 -2.65 -66.09 12.96
CA HIS A 226 -1.37 -65.45 12.56
C HIS A 226 -0.32 -64.95 13.61
N ASP A 227 0.67 -65.83 13.81
CA ASP A 227 1.95 -65.73 14.55
C ASP A 227 2.97 -64.68 14.03
N ASP A 228 2.57 -63.65 13.28
CA ASP A 228 3.52 -62.69 12.68
C ASP A 228 3.73 -61.40 13.50
N GLU A 229 2.90 -61.13 14.52
CA GLU A 229 2.99 -59.89 15.32
C GLU A 229 3.97 -59.97 16.51
N GLU A 230 4.22 -61.16 17.07
CA GLU A 230 5.08 -61.30 18.25
C GLU A 230 6.57 -61.04 17.96
N ASP A 231 7.05 -61.38 16.77
CA ASP A 231 8.46 -61.19 16.40
C ASP A 231 8.75 -59.72 16.01
N ALA A 232 7.76 -59.02 15.44
CA ALA A 232 7.86 -57.59 15.15
C ALA A 232 7.83 -56.72 16.43
N GLU A 233 7.03 -57.12 17.42
CA GLU A 233 7.00 -56.47 18.75
C GLU A 233 8.34 -56.67 19.49
N LYS A 234 8.91 -57.89 19.44
CA LYS A 234 10.22 -58.20 20.02
C LYS A 234 11.38 -57.45 19.34
N GLU A 235 11.35 -57.29 18.03
CA GLU A 235 12.34 -56.49 17.28
C GLU A 235 12.23 -54.98 17.59
N ARG A 236 11.01 -54.45 17.71
CA ARG A 236 10.77 -53.04 18.09
C ARG A 236 11.22 -52.74 19.51
N VAL A 237 10.94 -53.63 20.46
CA VAL A 237 11.38 -53.51 21.85
C VAL A 237 12.91 -53.68 21.97
N ALA A 238 13.53 -54.53 21.16
CA ALA A 238 14.99 -54.68 21.11
C ALA A 238 15.70 -53.47 20.45
N ALA A 239 15.08 -52.86 19.43
CA ALA A 239 15.56 -51.64 18.79
C ALA A 239 15.39 -50.42 19.71
N ALA A 240 14.28 -50.33 20.45
CA ALA A 240 14.05 -49.30 21.46
C ALA A 240 15.05 -49.39 22.61
N ARG A 241 15.33 -50.61 23.12
CA ARG A 241 16.38 -50.83 24.14
C ARG A 241 17.78 -50.52 23.64
N LYS A 242 18.12 -50.83 22.38
CA LYS A 242 19.41 -50.42 21.79
C LYS A 242 19.51 -48.90 21.64
N LYS A 243 18.39 -48.22 21.36
CA LYS A 243 18.32 -46.75 21.25
C LYS A 243 18.45 -46.08 22.61
N GLU A 244 17.82 -46.64 23.65
CA GLU A 244 18.00 -46.22 25.05
C GLU A 244 19.44 -46.47 25.54
N ASP A 245 20.03 -47.64 25.28
CA ASP A 245 21.43 -47.95 25.63
C ASP A 245 22.46 -47.05 24.89
N LEU A 246 22.16 -46.64 23.65
CA LEU A 246 22.98 -45.70 22.87
C LEU A 246 22.83 -44.25 23.38
N LEU A 247 21.63 -43.87 23.83
CA LEU A 247 21.37 -42.55 24.41
C LEU A 247 21.91 -42.43 25.85
N GLU A 248 21.87 -43.50 26.64
CA GLU A 248 22.45 -43.54 27.99
C GLU A 248 23.99 -43.59 27.97
N ARG A 249 24.61 -44.20 26.95
CA ARG A 249 26.07 -44.16 26.77
C ARG A 249 26.63 -42.80 26.36
N ILE A 250 25.78 -41.88 25.89
CA ILE A 250 26.18 -40.50 25.54
C ILE A 250 26.24 -39.60 26.79
N ILE A 251 25.81 -40.07 27.97
CA ILE A 251 25.64 -39.23 29.17
C ILE A 251 26.83 -39.29 30.16
N TYR A 252 27.92 -40.03 29.91
CA TYR A 252 28.97 -40.26 30.93
C TYR A 252 30.35 -39.60 30.74
N ASP A 253 30.52 -38.65 29.81
CA ASP A 253 31.70 -37.76 29.85
C ASP A 253 31.34 -36.32 29.45
N LYS A 254 31.40 -35.42 30.43
CA LYS A 254 31.09 -33.99 30.25
C LYS A 254 32.05 -33.34 29.26
N GLU A 255 33.32 -33.76 29.23
CA GLU A 255 34.31 -33.24 28.28
C GLU A 255 34.01 -33.66 26.83
N GLU A 256 33.50 -34.89 26.63
CA GLU A 256 33.16 -35.39 25.30
C GLU A 256 31.91 -34.70 24.74
N TYR A 257 30.87 -34.50 25.57
CA TYR A 257 29.70 -33.72 25.21
C TYR A 257 30.06 -32.28 24.83
N GLU A 258 30.91 -31.62 25.62
CA GLU A 258 31.38 -30.26 25.33
C GLU A 258 32.17 -30.20 24.00
N ARG A 259 33.00 -31.21 23.69
CA ARG A 259 33.67 -31.33 22.39
C ARG A 259 32.70 -31.49 21.22
N GLN A 260 31.68 -32.33 21.37
CA GLN A 260 30.67 -32.56 20.33
C GLN A 260 29.84 -31.29 20.09
N VAL A 261 29.46 -30.57 21.15
CA VAL A 261 28.77 -29.28 21.05
C VAL A 261 29.67 -28.23 20.38
N ALA A 262 30.96 -28.19 20.72
CA ALA A 262 31.91 -27.27 20.09
C ALA A 262 32.07 -27.57 18.58
N TYR A 263 32.14 -28.84 18.19
CA TYR A 263 32.17 -29.27 16.80
C TYR A 263 30.87 -28.89 16.06
N ALA A 264 29.71 -29.19 16.65
CA ALA A 264 28.41 -28.85 16.08
C ALA A 264 28.22 -27.33 15.91
N ARG A 265 28.72 -26.53 16.87
CA ARG A 265 28.71 -25.07 16.77
C ARG A 265 29.61 -24.58 15.64
N LYS A 266 30.82 -25.15 15.51
CA LYS A 266 31.82 -24.71 14.53
C LYS A 266 31.44 -25.05 13.09
N TYR A 267 30.84 -26.21 12.84
CA TYR A 267 30.60 -26.71 11.47
C TYR A 267 29.14 -26.62 11.02
N PHE A 268 28.19 -26.65 11.96
CA PHE A 268 26.76 -26.71 11.64
C PHE A 268 25.95 -25.60 12.32
N ASN A 269 26.64 -24.65 12.95
CA ASN A 269 26.03 -23.49 13.57
C ASN A 269 24.85 -23.87 14.52
N THR A 270 24.99 -24.97 15.25
CA THR A 270 23.97 -25.52 16.16
C THR A 270 24.58 -25.91 17.50
N SER A 271 23.81 -25.75 18.58
CA SER A 271 24.23 -26.20 19.91
C SER A 271 23.80 -27.64 20.22
N ASN A 272 23.09 -28.29 19.29
CA ASN A 272 22.63 -29.66 19.47
C ASN A 272 23.68 -30.65 18.92
N PRO A 273 24.37 -31.44 19.77
CA PRO A 273 25.41 -32.37 19.33
C PRO A 273 24.84 -33.59 18.59
N ALA A 274 23.52 -33.79 18.60
CA ALA A 274 22.87 -34.82 17.79
C ALA A 274 22.82 -34.46 16.30
N VAL A 275 23.08 -33.20 15.91
CA VAL A 275 22.98 -32.76 14.50
C VAL A 275 23.99 -33.47 13.58
N PRO A 276 25.29 -33.56 13.91
CA PRO A 276 26.24 -34.36 13.14
C PRO A 276 25.82 -35.83 12.98
N ILE A 277 25.17 -36.40 13.99
CA ILE A 277 24.69 -37.78 14.00
C ILE A 277 23.45 -37.93 13.10
N LEU A 278 22.49 -37.01 13.18
CA LEU A 278 21.30 -37.01 12.32
C LEU A 278 21.65 -36.79 10.83
N LEU A 279 22.67 -35.98 10.57
CA LEU A 279 23.21 -35.79 9.22
C LEU A 279 23.88 -37.07 8.68
N SER A 280 24.52 -37.86 9.55
CA SER A 280 25.16 -39.12 9.13
C SER A 280 24.17 -40.26 8.97
N THR A 281 23.03 -40.25 9.69
CA THR A 281 21.94 -41.23 9.51
C THR A 281 21.07 -40.96 8.28
N GLY A 282 21.14 -39.76 7.70
CA GLY A 282 20.42 -39.41 6.47
C GLY A 282 18.93 -39.10 6.66
N GLU A 283 18.45 -38.96 7.90
CA GLU A 283 17.04 -38.64 8.21
C GLU A 283 16.72 -37.14 8.11
N CYS A 284 17.65 -36.31 7.60
CA CYS A 284 17.47 -34.87 7.49
C CYS A 284 16.83 -34.46 6.15
N GLY A 285 15.83 -33.60 6.22
CA GLY A 285 15.26 -32.91 5.06
C GLY A 285 15.95 -31.57 4.78
N ASP A 286 15.63 -30.99 3.62
CA ASP A 286 15.98 -29.61 3.28
C ASP A 286 14.75 -28.71 3.42
N ALA A 287 14.95 -27.51 3.95
CA ALA A 287 13.91 -26.49 4.01
C ALA A 287 14.41 -25.14 3.55
N LYS A 288 13.49 -24.43 2.90
CA LYS A 288 13.64 -23.05 2.46
C LYS A 288 12.30 -22.36 2.59
N GLY A 289 12.26 -21.21 3.24
CA GLY A 289 11.02 -20.43 3.36
C GLY A 289 11.26 -19.08 4.01
N VAL A 290 10.26 -18.20 3.90
CA VAL A 290 10.30 -16.88 4.51
C VAL A 290 9.80 -16.98 5.94
N LEU A 291 10.63 -16.56 6.89
CA LEU A 291 10.33 -16.62 8.31
C LEU A 291 9.20 -15.66 8.67
N GLU A 292 8.22 -16.16 9.40
CA GLU A 292 7.27 -15.38 10.17
C GLU A 292 7.46 -15.67 11.66
N VAL A 293 7.80 -14.63 12.43
CA VAL A 293 7.90 -14.72 13.89
C VAL A 293 6.56 -14.36 14.50
N LEU A 294 6.03 -15.24 15.35
CA LEU A 294 4.77 -15.05 16.07
C LEU A 294 4.99 -14.32 17.40
N PRO A 295 3.93 -13.75 18.02
CA PRO A 295 4.04 -12.98 19.26
C PRO A 295 4.74 -13.71 20.42
N ASP A 296 4.58 -15.04 20.48
CA ASP A 296 5.22 -15.89 21.50
C ASP A 296 6.74 -16.09 21.26
N GLY A 297 7.26 -15.59 20.13
CA GLY A 297 8.67 -15.54 19.78
C GLY A 297 9.25 -16.80 19.12
N TYR A 298 8.44 -17.84 18.90
CA TYR A 298 8.75 -18.88 17.90
C TYR A 298 8.23 -18.44 16.52
N GLY A 299 8.60 -19.16 15.46
CA GLY A 299 8.17 -18.81 14.12
C GLY A 299 8.00 -20.00 13.19
N PHE A 300 7.54 -19.71 11.98
CA PHE A 300 7.41 -20.69 10.90
C PHE A 300 8.06 -20.16 9.63
N LEU A 301 8.77 -21.04 8.91
CA LEU A 301 9.20 -20.77 7.54
C LEU A 301 8.02 -21.05 6.62
N ARG A 302 7.46 -19.98 6.03
CA ARG A 302 6.39 -20.05 5.04
C ARG A 302 6.97 -20.54 3.72
N ALA A 303 6.52 -21.70 3.28
CA ALA A 303 7.07 -22.36 2.08
C ALA A 303 6.47 -21.83 0.78
N GLU A 304 5.19 -21.46 0.79
CA GLU A 304 4.43 -21.09 -0.41
C GLU A 304 3.74 -19.74 -0.20
N ASN A 305 3.87 -18.82 -1.16
CA ASN A 305 3.18 -17.52 -1.21
C ASN A 305 3.28 -16.67 0.08
N TYR A 306 4.30 -16.92 0.90
CA TYR A 306 4.51 -16.30 2.22
C TYR A 306 3.34 -16.47 3.21
N MET A 307 2.49 -17.49 3.00
CA MET A 307 1.30 -17.72 3.80
C MET A 307 1.39 -19.05 4.57
N PRO A 308 0.59 -19.21 5.64
CA PRO A 308 0.55 -20.45 6.40
C PRO A 308 0.18 -21.64 5.52
N GLY A 309 1.05 -22.66 5.53
CA GLY A 309 0.89 -23.86 4.72
C GLY A 309 1.16 -25.14 5.52
N SER A 310 0.72 -26.28 4.98
CA SER A 310 1.00 -27.60 5.58
C SER A 310 2.48 -28.00 5.52
N LYS A 311 3.24 -27.37 4.62
CA LYS A 311 4.69 -27.58 4.42
C LYS A 311 5.56 -26.64 5.26
N ASP A 312 4.95 -25.89 6.17
CA ASP A 312 5.69 -24.93 6.99
C ASP A 312 6.63 -25.64 7.97
N VAL A 313 7.74 -24.98 8.24
CA VAL A 313 8.79 -25.51 9.11
C VAL A 313 8.86 -24.68 10.38
N TYR A 314 8.73 -25.34 11.52
CA TYR A 314 8.86 -24.73 12.83
C TYR A 314 10.28 -24.23 13.08
N VAL A 315 10.40 -23.00 13.58
CA VAL A 315 11.65 -22.38 14.01
C VAL A 315 11.55 -22.01 15.47
N SER A 316 12.50 -22.50 16.26
CA SER A 316 12.54 -22.26 17.70
C SER A 316 12.98 -20.84 18.05
N GLN A 317 12.51 -20.33 19.19
CA GLN A 317 12.91 -19.01 19.70
C GLN A 317 14.44 -18.89 19.91
N SER A 318 15.12 -19.99 20.26
CA SER A 318 16.58 -20.00 20.42
C SER A 318 17.32 -19.78 19.11
N GLN A 319 16.85 -20.37 18.00
CA GLN A 319 17.39 -20.14 16.67
C GLN A 319 17.17 -18.69 16.21
N ILE A 320 15.95 -18.18 16.42
CA ILE A 320 15.60 -16.78 16.08
C ILE A 320 16.52 -15.81 16.81
N ARG A 321 16.68 -15.97 18.12
CA ARG A 321 17.56 -15.11 18.93
C ARG A 321 19.02 -15.24 18.55
N ARG A 322 19.51 -16.47 18.28
CA ARG A 322 20.92 -16.71 17.96
C ARG A 322 21.38 -16.00 16.70
N PHE A 323 20.58 -16.04 15.64
CA PHE A 323 20.94 -15.45 14.35
C PHE A 323 20.33 -14.06 14.13
N ASN A 324 19.69 -13.48 15.16
CA ASN A 324 18.95 -12.22 15.06
C ASN A 324 17.96 -12.24 13.88
N LEU A 325 17.24 -13.35 13.73
CA LEU A 325 16.25 -13.53 12.68
C LEU A 325 15.06 -12.63 12.94
N LYS A 326 14.50 -12.10 11.86
CA LYS A 326 13.31 -11.25 11.86
C LYS A 326 12.31 -11.79 10.84
N THR A 327 11.04 -11.42 11.00
CA THR A 327 10.02 -11.70 9.98
C THR A 327 10.49 -11.15 8.63
N GLY A 328 10.29 -11.92 7.56
CA GLY A 328 10.74 -11.61 6.20
C GLY A 328 12.09 -12.22 5.81
N ASP A 329 12.85 -12.80 6.73
CA ASP A 329 14.11 -13.47 6.39
C ASP A 329 13.85 -14.75 5.60
N LEU A 330 14.52 -14.89 4.45
CA LEU A 330 14.53 -16.17 3.73
C LEU A 330 15.58 -17.07 4.37
N VAL A 331 15.11 -18.09 5.07
CA VAL A 331 15.97 -19.01 5.80
C VAL A 331 16.06 -20.32 5.03
N GLU A 332 17.29 -20.77 4.82
CA GLU A 332 17.60 -22.09 4.28
C GLU A 332 18.27 -22.92 5.38
N GLY A 333 17.95 -24.20 5.45
CA GLY A 333 18.55 -25.08 6.44
C GLY A 333 18.08 -26.52 6.35
N LYS A 334 18.59 -27.34 7.26
CA LYS A 334 18.20 -28.75 7.37
C LYS A 334 17.07 -28.92 8.36
N THR A 335 16.13 -29.80 8.07
CA THR A 335 15.01 -30.15 8.96
C THR A 335 15.16 -31.54 9.54
N ARG A 336 14.48 -31.76 10.66
CA ARG A 336 14.20 -33.09 11.17
C ARG A 336 12.71 -33.42 10.97
N PRO A 337 12.36 -34.71 10.82
CA PRO A 337 10.97 -35.13 10.86
C PRO A 337 10.30 -34.71 12.17
N ALA A 338 8.98 -34.49 12.08
CA ALA A 338 8.14 -34.23 13.24
C ALA A 338 8.14 -35.45 14.16
N LYS A 339 8.30 -35.23 15.48
CA LYS A 339 8.15 -36.29 16.48
C LYS A 339 6.68 -36.67 16.66
N GLU A 340 6.42 -37.79 17.31
CA GLU A 340 5.05 -38.14 17.74
C GLU A 340 4.44 -36.96 18.53
N GLY A 341 3.28 -36.48 18.05
CA GLY A 341 2.57 -35.31 18.60
C GLY A 341 2.91 -33.96 17.94
N GLU A 342 3.98 -33.86 17.13
CA GLU A 342 4.31 -32.64 16.37
C GLU A 342 3.62 -32.66 14.98
N LYS A 343 2.96 -31.55 14.60
CA LYS A 343 2.30 -31.44 13.28
C LYS A 343 3.26 -31.02 12.16
N PHE A 344 4.30 -30.26 12.49
CA PHE A 344 5.20 -29.63 11.53
C PHE A 344 6.62 -30.17 11.69
N GLN A 345 7.38 -30.16 10.60
CA GLN A 345 8.83 -30.40 10.65
C GLN A 345 9.51 -29.25 11.41
N ALA A 346 10.63 -29.54 12.06
CA ALA A 346 11.39 -28.54 12.81
C ALA A 346 12.74 -28.28 12.14
N LEU A 347 13.13 -27.00 12.09
CA LEU A 347 14.43 -26.59 11.62
C LEU A 347 15.51 -27.10 12.59
N LEU A 348 16.49 -27.83 12.07
CA LEU A 348 17.58 -28.40 12.85
C LEU A 348 18.72 -27.38 12.98
N TYR A 349 19.15 -26.81 11.85
CA TYR A 349 20.12 -25.72 11.80
C TYR A 349 19.98 -24.92 10.51
N VAL A 350 20.45 -23.67 10.57
CA VAL A 350 20.41 -22.72 9.45
C VAL A 350 21.69 -22.87 8.63
N THR A 351 21.55 -23.02 7.32
CA THR A 351 22.68 -23.04 6.36
C THR A 351 22.91 -21.67 5.73
N ALA A 352 21.84 -20.92 5.44
CA ALA A 352 21.93 -19.58 4.87
C ALA A 352 20.75 -18.70 5.29
N ILE A 353 20.99 -17.40 5.34
CA ILE A 353 19.97 -16.36 5.56
C ILE A 353 20.07 -15.38 4.41
N ASN A 354 18.97 -15.20 3.67
CA ASN A 354 18.92 -14.33 2.49
C ASN A 354 19.96 -14.68 1.40
N GLY A 355 20.36 -15.97 1.33
CA GLY A 355 21.40 -16.45 0.41
C GLY A 355 22.84 -16.17 0.87
N GLU A 356 23.02 -15.64 2.08
CA GLU A 356 24.32 -15.35 2.67
C GLU A 356 24.60 -16.19 3.91
N ASP A 357 25.85 -16.14 4.37
CA ASP A 357 26.27 -16.80 5.60
C ASP A 357 25.44 -16.29 6.80
N PRO A 358 24.89 -17.18 7.65
CA PRO A 358 24.06 -16.79 8.78
C PRO A 358 24.72 -15.80 9.75
N GLU A 359 26.05 -15.77 9.84
CA GLU A 359 26.78 -14.85 10.71
C GLU A 359 26.61 -13.39 10.27
N LYS A 360 26.50 -13.12 8.96
CA LYS A 360 26.32 -11.76 8.45
C LYS A 360 24.98 -11.14 8.85
N ALA A 361 23.94 -11.95 9.00
CA ALA A 361 22.62 -11.47 9.44
C ALA A 361 22.65 -10.85 10.84
N THR A 362 23.63 -11.21 11.67
CA THR A 362 23.79 -10.63 13.02
C THR A 362 24.38 -9.23 13.02
N GLN A 363 25.09 -8.84 11.95
CA GLN A 363 25.80 -7.56 11.84
C GLN A 363 25.00 -6.49 11.09
N ARG A 364 23.87 -6.85 10.46
CA ARG A 364 23.06 -5.91 9.69
C ARG A 364 22.39 -4.88 10.60
N LYS A 365 22.33 -3.63 10.13
CA LYS A 365 21.54 -2.59 10.78
C LYS A 365 20.05 -2.78 10.46
N PRO A 366 19.14 -2.53 11.41
CA PRO A 366 17.70 -2.52 11.12
C PRO A 366 17.33 -1.50 10.05
N PHE A 367 16.34 -1.83 9.22
CA PHE A 367 15.87 -0.98 8.11
C PHE A 367 15.48 0.44 8.55
N ASP A 368 14.87 0.58 9.72
CA ASP A 368 14.41 1.88 10.24
C ASP A 368 15.57 2.78 10.70
N GLU A 369 16.77 2.23 10.92
CA GLU A 369 17.98 2.98 11.30
C GLU A 369 18.85 3.38 10.08
N LEU A 370 18.50 2.90 8.87
CA LEU A 370 19.21 3.23 7.64
C LEU A 370 18.88 4.64 7.17
N THR A 371 19.85 5.34 6.59
CA THR A 371 19.74 6.75 6.23
C THR A 371 19.03 6.91 4.88
N PRO A 372 17.81 7.48 4.84
CA PRO A 372 17.07 7.62 3.60
C PRO A 372 17.55 8.83 2.77
N ILE A 373 17.81 8.60 1.49
CA ILE A 373 18.17 9.66 0.53
C ILE A 373 17.23 9.66 -0.68
N PHE A 374 17.30 10.72 -1.49
CA PHE A 374 16.62 10.75 -2.77
C PHE A 374 17.21 9.69 -3.71
N PRO A 375 16.40 9.14 -4.64
CA PRO A 375 16.93 8.34 -5.73
C PRO A 375 17.97 9.14 -6.53
N ASN A 376 19.15 8.56 -6.69
CA ASN A 376 20.29 9.16 -7.42
C ASN A 376 20.85 8.23 -8.51
N GLU A 377 20.34 7.00 -8.61
CA GLU A 377 20.64 6.05 -9.67
C GLU A 377 19.35 5.70 -10.40
N ARG A 378 19.36 5.84 -11.73
CA ARG A 378 18.19 5.57 -12.58
C ARG A 378 18.06 4.09 -12.92
N ILE A 379 16.82 3.59 -12.87
CA ILE A 379 16.39 2.31 -13.42
C ILE A 379 15.86 2.58 -14.84
N THR A 380 16.72 2.39 -15.83
CA THR A 380 16.39 2.61 -17.25
C THR A 380 15.51 1.47 -17.77
N LEU A 381 14.32 1.79 -18.26
CA LEU A 381 13.34 0.81 -18.71
C LEU A 381 13.41 0.52 -20.21
N GLU A 382 14.03 1.41 -20.98
CA GLU A 382 14.30 1.21 -22.40
C GLU A 382 15.04 -0.12 -22.58
N ASN A 383 14.50 -0.97 -23.46
CA ASN A 383 15.09 -2.25 -23.76
C ASN A 383 15.78 -2.19 -25.12
N PRO A 384 17.12 -2.24 -25.19
CA PRO A 384 17.86 -2.20 -26.45
C PRO A 384 17.49 -3.34 -27.42
N LYS A 385 16.97 -4.46 -26.89
CA LYS A 385 16.54 -5.62 -27.70
C LYS A 385 15.12 -5.44 -28.26
N ASN A 386 14.34 -4.53 -27.71
CA ASN A 386 12.99 -4.22 -28.16
C ASN A 386 12.75 -2.70 -28.23
N PRO A 387 13.37 -2.01 -29.20
CA PRO A 387 13.27 -0.55 -29.33
C PRO A 387 11.86 -0.05 -29.67
N LYS A 388 10.96 -0.97 -30.06
CA LYS A 388 9.55 -0.69 -30.35
C LYS A 388 8.65 -0.79 -29.12
N GLU A 389 9.22 -1.08 -27.94
CA GLU A 389 8.49 -0.93 -26.68
C GLU A 389 8.41 0.54 -26.27
N LEU A 390 7.40 1.23 -26.80
CA LEU A 390 7.25 2.67 -26.65
C LEU A 390 6.89 3.09 -25.21
N ALA A 391 6.22 2.21 -24.45
CA ALA A 391 5.73 2.57 -23.13
C ALA A 391 6.87 2.80 -22.14
N THR A 392 7.88 1.93 -22.15
CA THR A 392 9.03 2.02 -21.25
C THR A 392 9.93 3.18 -21.64
N ARG A 393 10.15 3.36 -22.95
CA ARG A 393 10.85 4.52 -23.53
C ARG A 393 10.21 5.85 -23.14
N LEU A 394 8.89 5.94 -23.19
CA LEU A 394 8.17 7.16 -22.81
C LEU A 394 8.25 7.43 -21.29
N ILE A 395 8.11 6.39 -20.45
CA ILE A 395 8.27 6.53 -18.99
C ILE A 395 9.66 7.08 -18.67
N ASP A 396 10.68 6.53 -19.30
CA ASP A 396 12.07 6.94 -19.13
C ASP A 396 12.31 8.43 -19.36
N LEU A 397 11.55 9.04 -20.27
CA LEU A 397 11.67 10.46 -20.59
C LEU A 397 10.79 11.34 -19.68
N ILE A 398 9.54 10.93 -19.43
CA ILE A 398 8.53 11.80 -18.81
C ILE A 398 8.44 11.64 -17.29
N ALA A 399 8.68 10.42 -16.80
CA ALA A 399 8.56 10.05 -15.39
C ALA A 399 9.66 9.02 -15.04
N PRO A 400 10.94 9.43 -15.07
CA PRO A 400 12.06 8.52 -14.83
C PRO A 400 11.96 7.85 -13.46
N ILE A 401 12.36 6.58 -13.39
CA ILE A 401 12.30 5.77 -12.17
C ILE A 401 13.71 5.62 -11.62
N GLY A 402 13.91 5.98 -10.35
CA GLY A 402 15.17 5.74 -9.65
C GLY A 402 15.14 4.54 -8.70
N LYS A 403 16.31 4.09 -8.28
CA LYS A 403 16.47 3.18 -7.14
C LYS A 403 15.98 3.86 -5.87
N GLY A 404 14.99 3.28 -5.22
CA GLY A 404 14.33 3.88 -4.06
C GLY A 404 13.09 4.73 -4.40
N GLN A 405 12.58 4.68 -5.63
CA GLN A 405 11.41 5.47 -6.03
C GLN A 405 10.14 5.03 -5.30
N ARG A 406 9.29 6.00 -4.95
CA ARG A 406 7.89 5.82 -4.53
C ARG A 406 6.97 6.27 -5.65
N GLY A 407 6.71 5.36 -6.58
CA GLY A 407 5.94 5.63 -7.80
C GLY A 407 4.47 5.23 -7.69
N LEU A 408 3.58 6.06 -8.23
CA LEU A 408 2.16 5.76 -8.41
C LEU A 408 1.82 5.69 -9.90
N ILE A 409 1.26 4.58 -10.35
CA ILE A 409 0.59 4.48 -11.64
C ILE A 409 -0.90 4.74 -11.41
N VAL A 410 -1.30 5.97 -11.68
CA VAL A 410 -2.67 6.46 -11.49
C VAL A 410 -3.46 6.10 -12.73
N SER A 411 -4.39 5.15 -12.61
CA SER A 411 -5.08 4.59 -13.76
C SER A 411 -6.57 4.43 -13.50
N PRO A 412 -7.43 4.90 -14.41
CA PRO A 412 -8.80 4.45 -14.44
C PRO A 412 -8.89 2.98 -14.88
N PRO A 413 -10.01 2.29 -14.58
CA PRO A 413 -10.27 0.97 -15.13
C PRO A 413 -10.14 0.94 -16.66
N LYS A 414 -9.57 -0.14 -17.20
CA LYS A 414 -9.37 -0.40 -18.64
C LYS A 414 -8.44 0.57 -19.39
N ALA A 415 -7.62 1.37 -18.70
CA ALA A 415 -6.64 2.24 -19.36
C ALA A 415 -5.31 1.56 -19.73
N GLY A 416 -5.13 0.28 -19.37
CA GLY A 416 -3.92 -0.50 -19.71
C GLY A 416 -2.90 -0.64 -18.58
N LYS A 417 -3.29 -0.37 -17.32
CA LYS A 417 -2.51 -0.58 -16.09
C LYS A 417 -1.70 -1.88 -16.09
N THR A 418 -2.35 -3.03 -16.24
CA THR A 418 -1.73 -4.35 -16.14
C THR A 418 -0.66 -4.55 -17.21
N THR A 419 -0.94 -4.10 -18.44
CA THR A 419 0.03 -4.15 -19.55
C THR A 419 1.25 -3.28 -19.27
N LEU A 420 1.04 -2.08 -18.71
CA LEU A 420 2.14 -1.19 -18.35
C LEU A 420 3.02 -1.80 -17.25
N LEU A 421 2.40 -2.36 -16.20
CA LEU A 421 3.10 -2.97 -15.08
C LEU A 421 3.97 -4.16 -15.52
N LYS A 422 3.45 -5.00 -16.42
CA LYS A 422 4.22 -6.10 -17.03
C LYS A 422 5.43 -5.60 -17.81
N LYS A 423 5.25 -4.57 -18.64
CA LYS A 423 6.34 -4.00 -19.43
C LYS A 423 7.45 -3.42 -18.55
N ILE A 424 7.08 -2.79 -17.43
CA ILE A 424 8.03 -2.32 -16.42
C ILE A 424 8.78 -3.52 -15.81
N ALA A 425 8.05 -4.55 -15.37
CA ALA A 425 8.62 -5.76 -14.78
C ALA A 425 9.62 -6.47 -15.71
N ASP A 426 9.22 -6.71 -16.96
CA ASP A 426 10.04 -7.38 -17.97
C ASP A 426 11.30 -6.58 -18.29
N SER A 427 11.19 -5.24 -18.31
CA SER A 427 12.33 -4.35 -18.57
C SER A 427 13.31 -4.35 -17.40
N ILE A 428 12.82 -4.28 -16.16
CA ILE A 428 13.66 -4.38 -14.96
C ILE A 428 14.37 -5.74 -14.91
N ALA A 429 13.65 -6.83 -15.11
CA ALA A 429 14.22 -8.17 -15.10
C ALA A 429 15.27 -8.40 -16.21
N THR A 430 15.13 -7.69 -17.33
CA THR A 430 16.09 -7.79 -18.46
C THR A 430 17.31 -6.91 -18.25
N ASN A 431 17.11 -5.66 -17.83
CA ASN A 431 18.16 -4.64 -17.74
C ASN A 431 18.94 -4.74 -16.43
N TYR A 432 18.31 -5.18 -15.35
CA TYR A 432 18.85 -5.22 -14.00
C TYR A 432 18.61 -6.58 -13.32
N PRO A 433 19.31 -7.65 -13.75
CA PRO A 433 19.14 -8.99 -13.19
C PRO A 433 19.54 -9.09 -11.71
N ASP A 434 20.32 -8.14 -11.20
CA ASP A 434 20.74 -8.07 -9.79
C ASP A 434 19.67 -7.45 -8.87
N ILE A 435 18.67 -6.75 -9.42
CA ILE A 435 17.55 -6.20 -8.65
C ILE A 435 16.59 -7.34 -8.30
N TYR A 436 16.24 -7.46 -7.02
CA TYR A 436 15.24 -8.42 -6.58
C TYR A 436 13.84 -7.88 -6.88
N LEU A 437 13.19 -8.46 -7.90
CA LEU A 437 11.85 -8.06 -8.34
C LEU A 437 10.76 -8.88 -7.64
N ILE A 438 9.88 -8.19 -6.92
CA ILE A 438 8.67 -8.74 -6.29
C ILE A 438 7.45 -8.13 -6.99
N VAL A 439 6.50 -8.97 -7.39
CA VAL A 439 5.19 -8.53 -7.89
C VAL A 439 4.14 -8.96 -6.88
N LEU A 440 3.49 -7.99 -6.27
CA LEU A 440 2.45 -8.19 -5.26
C LEU A 440 1.08 -7.87 -5.85
N LEU A 441 0.23 -8.89 -5.99
CA LEU A 441 -1.12 -8.77 -6.52
C LEU A 441 -2.14 -8.90 -5.38
N ILE A 442 -2.96 -7.88 -5.15
CA ILE A 442 -3.94 -7.80 -4.07
C ILE A 442 -5.33 -7.60 -4.64
N ASP A 443 -6.25 -8.49 -4.26
CA ASP A 443 -7.67 -8.44 -4.62
C ASP A 443 -7.87 -8.32 -6.15
N GLU A 444 -7.05 -9.10 -6.88
CA GLU A 444 -7.07 -9.18 -8.34
C GLU A 444 -7.59 -10.54 -8.81
N ARG A 445 -7.98 -10.62 -10.08
CA ARG A 445 -8.59 -11.86 -10.62
C ARG A 445 -7.58 -13.00 -10.78
N PRO A 446 -7.96 -14.27 -10.50
CA PRO A 446 -7.07 -15.43 -10.63
C PRO A 446 -6.42 -15.59 -12.02
N GLU A 447 -7.14 -15.26 -13.09
CA GLU A 447 -6.61 -15.29 -14.46
C GLU A 447 -5.53 -14.23 -14.70
N GLU A 448 -5.68 -13.05 -14.10
CA GLU A 448 -4.69 -11.97 -14.18
C GLU A 448 -3.43 -12.34 -13.38
N VAL A 449 -3.60 -13.00 -12.23
CA VAL A 449 -2.50 -13.56 -11.43
C VAL A 449 -1.72 -14.61 -12.23
N THR A 450 -2.42 -15.57 -12.83
CA THR A 450 -1.79 -16.66 -13.59
C THR A 450 -0.99 -16.13 -14.78
N ASP A 451 -1.56 -15.13 -15.47
CA ASP A 451 -0.92 -14.46 -16.59
C ASP A 451 0.35 -13.69 -16.15
N MET A 452 0.32 -13.05 -14.98
CA MET A 452 1.48 -12.39 -14.39
C MET A 452 2.59 -13.38 -14.01
N GLN A 453 2.24 -14.50 -13.36
CA GLN A 453 3.17 -15.55 -12.96
C GLN A 453 3.91 -16.18 -14.14
N ARG A 454 3.24 -16.32 -15.29
CA ARG A 454 3.84 -16.91 -16.49
C ARG A 454 4.69 -15.92 -17.28
N SER A 455 4.40 -14.63 -17.17
CA SER A 455 5.05 -13.58 -17.96
C SER A 455 6.33 -13.07 -17.30
N ILE A 456 6.30 -12.86 -15.98
CA ILE A 456 7.37 -12.15 -15.27
C ILE A 456 8.40 -13.12 -14.69
N LYS A 457 9.68 -12.78 -14.88
CA LYS A 457 10.80 -13.42 -14.17
C LYS A 457 11.06 -12.68 -12.86
N GLY A 458 10.39 -13.10 -11.80
CA GLY A 458 10.50 -12.50 -10.47
C GLY A 458 9.68 -13.27 -9.45
N ASP A 459 9.69 -12.78 -8.22
CA ASP A 459 8.90 -13.36 -7.13
C ASP A 459 7.46 -12.82 -7.20
N VAL A 460 6.51 -13.66 -7.59
CA VAL A 460 5.10 -13.26 -7.75
C VAL A 460 4.30 -13.77 -6.56
N VAL A 461 3.91 -12.83 -5.70
CA VAL A 461 3.13 -13.07 -4.48
C VAL A 461 1.74 -12.48 -4.68
N TYR A 462 0.70 -13.20 -4.25
CA TYR A 462 -0.67 -12.80 -4.58
C TYR A 462 -1.69 -13.13 -3.49
N SER A 463 -2.78 -12.39 -3.52
CA SER A 463 -4.03 -12.72 -2.82
C SER A 463 -5.17 -12.34 -3.75
N THR A 464 -5.90 -13.33 -4.26
CA THR A 464 -7.02 -13.09 -5.19
C THR A 464 -8.22 -12.47 -4.46
N PHE A 465 -9.19 -11.96 -5.21
CA PHE A 465 -10.42 -11.39 -4.64
C PHE A 465 -11.30 -12.40 -3.87
N ASP A 466 -11.04 -13.71 -4.01
CA ASP A 466 -11.75 -14.77 -3.29
C ASP A 466 -11.34 -14.86 -1.82
N GLU A 467 -10.20 -14.26 -1.47
CA GLU A 467 -9.63 -14.29 -0.12
C GLU A 467 -10.23 -13.19 0.79
N LEU A 468 -10.09 -13.38 2.11
CA LEU A 468 -10.56 -12.40 3.08
C LEU A 468 -9.64 -11.15 3.15
N PRO A 469 -10.15 -9.97 3.55
CA PRO A 469 -9.34 -8.76 3.75
C PRO A 469 -8.12 -8.94 4.67
N GLU A 470 -8.24 -9.76 5.72
CA GLU A 470 -7.14 -10.12 6.62
C GLU A 470 -6.01 -10.84 5.88
N HIS A 471 -6.36 -11.68 4.90
CA HIS A 471 -5.38 -12.37 4.06
C HIS A 471 -4.61 -11.36 3.20
N HIS A 472 -5.30 -10.41 2.57
CA HIS A 472 -4.66 -9.35 1.77
C HIS A 472 -3.64 -8.53 2.58
N THR A 473 -4.05 -8.09 3.77
CA THR A 473 -3.19 -7.29 4.66
C THR A 473 -1.99 -8.11 5.15
N LYS A 474 -2.19 -9.39 5.49
CA LYS A 474 -1.11 -10.28 5.95
C LYS A 474 -0.07 -10.55 4.87
N VAL A 475 -0.49 -10.86 3.65
CA VAL A 475 0.42 -11.09 2.52
C VAL A 475 1.25 -9.84 2.24
N ALA A 476 0.62 -8.66 2.23
CA ALA A 476 1.31 -7.39 2.01
C ALA A 476 2.34 -7.10 3.12
N GLU A 477 2.01 -7.35 4.39
CA GLU A 477 2.95 -7.20 5.50
C GLU A 477 4.16 -8.15 5.35
N MET A 478 3.93 -9.41 4.99
CA MET A 478 5.03 -10.37 4.75
C MET A 478 5.95 -9.94 3.59
N VAL A 479 5.38 -9.43 2.49
CA VAL A 479 6.15 -8.90 1.36
C VAL A 479 6.97 -7.67 1.77
N LEU A 480 6.39 -6.77 2.55
CA LEU A 480 7.10 -5.58 3.02
C LEU A 480 8.29 -5.96 3.92
N GLU A 481 8.05 -6.84 4.89
CA GLU A 481 9.11 -7.33 5.77
C GLU A 481 10.21 -8.03 4.95
N ARG A 482 9.83 -8.88 3.99
CA ARG A 482 10.77 -9.54 3.07
C ARG A 482 11.64 -8.54 2.31
N ALA A 483 11.03 -7.51 1.73
CA ALA A 483 11.73 -6.47 0.99
C ALA A 483 12.70 -5.70 1.90
N GLN A 484 12.27 -5.33 3.11
CA GLN A 484 13.12 -4.64 4.08
C GLN A 484 14.33 -5.48 4.48
N ARG A 485 14.14 -6.78 4.77
CA ARG A 485 15.26 -7.69 5.11
C ARG A 485 16.30 -7.76 4.00
N LEU A 486 15.88 -7.75 2.73
CA LEU A 486 16.79 -7.73 1.59
C LEU A 486 17.58 -6.41 1.52
N VAL A 487 16.93 -5.27 1.75
CA VAL A 487 17.62 -3.95 1.77
C VAL A 487 18.58 -3.83 2.94
N GLU A 488 18.28 -4.42 4.11
CA GLU A 488 19.24 -4.50 5.23
C GLU A 488 20.54 -5.23 4.86
N HIS A 489 20.53 -6.09 3.83
CA HIS A 489 21.71 -6.73 3.25
C HIS A 489 22.31 -5.96 2.05
N GLY A 490 21.92 -4.71 1.84
CA GLY A 490 22.41 -3.86 0.76
C GLY A 490 21.92 -4.26 -0.64
N LYS A 491 20.80 -4.99 -0.73
CA LYS A 491 20.20 -5.35 -2.02
C LYS A 491 19.26 -4.26 -2.52
N ASP A 492 19.22 -4.11 -3.84
CA ASP A 492 18.21 -3.31 -4.52
C ASP A 492 16.96 -4.17 -4.75
N VAL A 493 15.82 -3.69 -4.27
CA VAL A 493 14.54 -4.38 -4.33
C VAL A 493 13.51 -3.51 -5.03
N VAL A 494 12.76 -4.09 -5.97
CA VAL A 494 11.61 -3.45 -6.60
C VAL A 494 10.37 -4.24 -6.26
N VAL A 495 9.37 -3.57 -5.69
CA VAL A 495 8.02 -4.13 -5.46
C VAL A 495 7.04 -3.45 -6.41
N LEU A 496 6.43 -4.25 -7.28
CA LEU A 496 5.33 -3.84 -8.15
C LEU A 496 4.01 -4.25 -7.48
N LEU A 497 3.26 -3.27 -6.97
CA LEU A 497 2.02 -3.51 -6.24
C LEU A 497 0.79 -3.22 -7.10
N ASP A 498 -0.07 -4.21 -7.26
CA ASP A 498 -1.36 -4.09 -7.94
C ASP A 498 -2.52 -4.57 -7.04
N SER A 499 -3.24 -3.72 -6.31
CA SER A 499 -3.14 -2.25 -6.26
C SER A 499 -3.10 -1.69 -4.84
N LEU A 500 -2.54 -0.49 -4.70
CA LEU A 500 -2.51 0.23 -3.42
C LEU A 500 -3.91 0.61 -2.95
N THR A 501 -4.81 0.96 -3.89
CA THR A 501 -6.20 1.29 -3.57
C THR A 501 -6.93 0.11 -2.95
N ARG A 502 -6.77 -1.10 -3.50
CA ARG A 502 -7.37 -2.32 -2.94
C ARG A 502 -6.75 -2.70 -1.59
N LEU A 503 -5.44 -2.55 -1.44
CA LEU A 503 -4.78 -2.76 -0.15
C LEU A 503 -5.33 -1.81 0.92
N ALA A 504 -5.49 -0.53 0.62
CA ALA A 504 -6.06 0.46 1.55
C ALA A 504 -7.52 0.12 1.91
N ARG A 505 -8.32 -0.36 0.96
CA ARG A 505 -9.68 -0.88 1.24
C ARG A 505 -9.65 -2.07 2.19
N ALA A 506 -8.74 -3.02 2.00
CA ALA A 506 -8.59 -4.18 2.89
C ALA A 506 -8.23 -3.75 4.33
N TYR A 507 -7.33 -2.77 4.49
CA TYR A 507 -7.04 -2.21 5.81
C TYR A 507 -8.25 -1.50 6.43
N ASN A 508 -9.04 -0.78 5.64
CA ASN A 508 -10.27 -0.14 6.14
C ASN A 508 -11.32 -1.13 6.65
N LEU A 509 -11.34 -2.35 6.13
CA LEU A 509 -12.26 -3.40 6.58
C LEU A 509 -11.74 -4.16 7.80
N THR A 510 -10.42 -4.23 8.00
CA THR A 510 -9.79 -5.03 9.07
C THR A 510 -9.45 -4.23 10.32
N VAL A 511 -9.21 -2.92 10.20
CA VAL A 511 -8.90 -2.06 11.35
C VAL A 511 -10.15 -1.84 12.21
N PRO A 512 -10.06 -1.97 13.56
CA PRO A 512 -11.16 -1.63 14.45
C PRO A 512 -11.60 -0.17 14.29
N ALA A 513 -12.91 0.05 14.21
CA ALA A 513 -13.47 1.39 14.01
C ALA A 513 -13.10 2.33 15.18
N THR A 514 -12.54 3.49 14.85
CA THR A 514 -12.15 4.54 15.81
C THR A 514 -13.28 5.53 16.08
N GLY A 515 -14.35 5.47 15.29
CA GLY A 515 -15.46 6.43 15.32
C GLY A 515 -15.16 7.76 14.60
N LYS A 516 -13.94 7.94 14.08
CA LYS A 516 -13.53 9.11 13.27
C LYS A 516 -13.42 8.70 11.82
N THR A 517 -14.47 8.98 11.05
CA THR A 517 -14.51 8.70 9.62
C THR A 517 -14.17 9.95 8.80
N LEU A 518 -13.25 9.78 7.85
CA LEU A 518 -12.95 10.74 6.80
C LEU A 518 -14.03 10.68 5.71
N SER A 519 -14.01 11.66 4.81
CA SER A 519 -14.84 11.64 3.60
C SER A 519 -14.67 10.32 2.85
N GLY A 520 -15.74 9.79 2.26
CA GLY A 520 -15.72 8.50 1.57
C GLY A 520 -15.76 7.26 2.48
N GLY A 521 -16.02 7.41 3.78
CA GLY A 521 -16.25 6.29 4.70
C GLY A 521 -14.97 5.56 5.14
N ILE A 522 -13.85 6.26 5.10
CA ILE A 522 -12.54 5.73 5.49
C ILE A 522 -12.30 6.03 6.96
N ASP A 523 -11.94 5.04 7.76
CA ASP A 523 -11.48 5.28 9.12
C ASP A 523 -10.10 5.95 9.11
N SER A 524 -9.91 7.00 9.92
CA SER A 524 -8.63 7.71 10.00
C SER A 524 -7.42 6.80 10.28
N ALA A 525 -7.62 5.71 11.05
CA ALA A 525 -6.55 4.75 11.35
C ALA A 525 -6.24 3.79 10.19
N ALA A 526 -7.19 3.58 9.27
CA ALA A 526 -7.07 2.62 8.19
C ALA A 526 -5.96 2.96 7.19
N LEU A 527 -5.66 4.26 7.00
CA LEU A 527 -4.63 4.71 6.06
C LEU A 527 -3.21 4.61 6.61
N HIS A 528 -3.05 4.43 7.93
CA HIS A 528 -1.72 4.45 8.56
C HIS A 528 -0.81 3.32 8.05
N LYS A 529 -1.30 2.07 8.04
CA LYS A 529 -0.51 0.92 7.57
C LYS A 529 -0.18 0.96 6.07
N PRO A 530 -1.15 1.23 5.17
CA PRO A 530 -0.87 1.52 3.77
C PRO A 530 0.15 2.63 3.53
N LYS A 531 0.07 3.75 4.27
CA LYS A 531 1.05 4.85 4.18
C LYS A 531 2.43 4.41 4.61
N ARG A 532 2.53 3.61 5.67
CA ARG A 532 3.80 3.01 6.08
C ARG A 532 4.35 2.03 5.04
N PHE A 533 3.50 1.21 4.41
CA PHE A 533 3.90 0.30 3.34
C PHE A 533 4.49 1.08 2.16
N PHE A 534 3.73 2.05 1.63
CA PHE A 534 4.17 2.82 0.46
C PHE A 534 5.34 3.77 0.78
N GLY A 535 5.33 4.37 1.98
CA GLY A 535 6.39 5.23 2.49
C GLY A 535 7.68 4.49 2.86
N ALA A 536 7.66 3.16 2.95
CA ALA A 536 8.87 2.39 3.19
C ALA A 536 9.86 2.49 2.04
N ALA A 537 9.39 2.71 0.80
CA ALA A 537 10.27 2.85 -0.35
C ALA A 537 11.17 4.09 -0.24
N ARG A 538 12.47 3.86 -0.34
CA ARG A 538 13.52 4.85 -0.18
C ARG A 538 14.85 4.29 -0.69
N ASN A 539 15.73 5.19 -1.12
CA ASN A 539 17.11 4.87 -1.41
C ASN A 539 17.91 4.96 -0.10
N ILE A 540 18.93 4.12 0.07
CA ILE A 540 19.71 4.02 1.32
C ILE A 540 21.15 4.43 1.07
N GLU A 541 21.68 5.36 1.88
CA GLU A 541 23.06 5.84 1.76
C GLU A 541 24.09 4.72 2.03
N GLU A 542 23.81 3.85 3.00
CA GLU A 542 24.66 2.72 3.36
C GLU A 542 24.66 1.56 2.34
N GLY A 543 23.81 1.63 1.31
CA GLY A 543 23.70 0.64 0.25
C GLY A 543 22.33 -0.08 0.21
N GLY A 544 21.94 -0.49 -0.99
CA GLY A 544 20.64 -1.05 -1.29
C GLY A 544 19.55 0.01 -1.46
N SER A 545 18.38 -0.41 -1.91
CA SER A 545 17.25 0.49 -2.11
C SER A 545 15.93 -0.29 -2.12
N LEU A 546 14.87 0.33 -1.63
CA LEU A 546 13.51 -0.19 -1.77
C LEU A 546 12.72 0.70 -2.71
N THR A 547 12.45 0.20 -3.90
CA THR A 547 11.59 0.86 -4.89
C THR A 547 10.20 0.25 -4.82
N ILE A 548 9.15 1.05 -4.68
CA ILE A 548 7.75 0.60 -4.75
C ILE A 548 7.06 1.37 -5.85
N ILE A 549 6.57 0.65 -6.86
CA ILE A 549 5.70 1.19 -7.90
C ILE A 549 4.34 0.55 -7.68
N ALA A 550 3.38 1.35 -7.25
CA ALA A 550 2.05 0.87 -6.94
C ALA A 550 1.00 1.47 -7.88
N THR A 551 -0.01 0.70 -8.21
CA THR A 551 -1.13 1.20 -9.00
C THR A 551 -2.19 1.83 -8.08
N ALA A 552 -2.76 2.96 -8.52
CA ALA A 552 -3.85 3.65 -7.83
C ALA A 552 -5.02 3.80 -8.79
N LEU A 553 -6.21 3.39 -8.36
CA LEU A 553 -7.44 3.49 -9.14
C LEU A 553 -8.07 4.87 -8.98
N ILE A 554 -8.42 5.49 -10.11
CA ILE A 554 -9.20 6.73 -10.17
C ILE A 554 -10.42 6.55 -11.08
N ASP A 555 -11.35 7.52 -11.07
CA ASP A 555 -12.57 7.51 -11.89
C ASP A 555 -13.38 6.21 -11.79
N THR A 556 -13.41 5.60 -10.60
CA THR A 556 -14.19 4.39 -10.28
C THR A 556 -15.64 4.70 -9.93
N GLY A 557 -15.95 5.97 -9.68
CA GLY A 557 -17.23 6.42 -9.11
C GLY A 557 -17.31 6.26 -7.59
N SER A 558 -16.24 5.82 -6.93
CA SER A 558 -16.16 5.69 -5.48
C SER A 558 -15.41 6.87 -4.86
N ARG A 559 -16.10 7.63 -4.00
CA ARG A 559 -15.48 8.72 -3.23
C ARG A 559 -14.35 8.23 -2.32
N MET A 560 -14.43 6.98 -1.86
CA MET A 560 -13.37 6.33 -1.08
C MET A 560 -12.07 6.27 -1.87
N ASP A 561 -12.12 5.91 -3.16
CA ASP A 561 -10.90 5.76 -3.98
C ASP A 561 -10.25 7.11 -4.27
N GLU A 562 -11.06 8.16 -4.48
CA GLU A 562 -10.59 9.53 -4.67
C GLU A 562 -9.81 10.01 -3.43
N VAL A 563 -10.37 9.80 -2.23
CA VAL A 563 -9.71 10.19 -0.97
C VAL A 563 -8.44 9.37 -0.74
N ILE A 564 -8.49 8.05 -1.01
CA ILE A 564 -7.31 7.18 -0.97
C ILE A 564 -6.20 7.73 -1.87
N TYR A 565 -6.53 8.05 -3.13
CA TYR A 565 -5.55 8.54 -4.09
C TYR A 565 -4.93 9.87 -3.64
N GLU A 566 -5.72 10.85 -3.21
CA GLU A 566 -5.20 12.15 -2.74
C GLU A 566 -4.26 12.00 -1.53
N GLU A 567 -4.57 11.09 -0.61
CA GLU A 567 -3.73 10.79 0.56
C GLU A 567 -2.37 10.17 0.19
N PHE A 568 -2.32 9.34 -0.87
CA PHE A 568 -1.08 8.74 -1.36
C PHE A 568 -0.29 9.64 -2.30
N LYS A 569 -0.96 10.54 -3.02
CA LYS A 569 -0.31 11.53 -3.88
C LYS A 569 0.72 12.37 -3.13
N GLY A 570 0.40 12.78 -1.90
CA GLY A 570 1.33 13.51 -1.03
C GLY A 570 2.54 12.67 -0.57
N THR A 571 2.38 11.34 -0.49
CA THR A 571 3.40 10.40 -0.01
C THR A 571 4.39 9.97 -1.11
N GLY A 572 3.90 9.88 -2.35
CA GLY A 572 4.66 9.51 -3.53
C GLY A 572 5.60 10.61 -4.01
N ASN A 573 6.61 10.23 -4.79
CA ASN A 573 7.55 11.15 -5.45
C ASN A 573 7.65 10.93 -6.97
N MET A 574 6.89 10.00 -7.54
CA MET A 574 6.69 9.85 -8.98
C MET A 574 5.22 9.48 -9.26
N GLU A 575 4.65 10.04 -10.33
CA GLU A 575 3.30 9.76 -10.78
C GLU A 575 3.29 9.50 -12.29
N ILE A 576 2.60 8.45 -12.73
CA ILE A 576 2.28 8.16 -14.12
C ILE A 576 0.75 8.11 -14.23
N HIS A 577 0.18 9.08 -14.93
CA HIS A 577 -1.26 9.16 -15.15
C HIS A 577 -1.65 8.48 -16.46
N LEU A 578 -2.60 7.55 -16.40
CA LEU A 578 -3.22 6.96 -17.58
C LEU A 578 -4.57 7.61 -17.87
N ASP A 579 -4.82 7.97 -19.12
CA ASP A 579 -6.07 8.62 -19.53
C ASP A 579 -7.01 7.63 -20.24
N ARG A 580 -8.23 7.53 -19.72
CA ARG A 580 -9.32 6.73 -20.31
C ARG A 580 -9.64 7.18 -21.74
N LYS A 581 -9.61 8.48 -22.03
CA LYS A 581 -9.93 9.04 -23.37
C LYS A 581 -8.94 8.59 -24.43
N LEU A 582 -7.65 8.44 -24.07
CA LEU A 582 -6.62 7.91 -24.96
C LEU A 582 -6.84 6.42 -25.21
N SER A 583 -7.12 5.64 -24.17
CA SER A 583 -7.42 4.21 -24.27
C SER A 583 -8.66 3.93 -25.13
N GLU A 584 -9.74 4.69 -24.96
CA GLU A 584 -10.98 4.56 -25.76
C GLU A 584 -10.74 4.85 -27.25
N LYS A 585 -9.80 5.75 -27.57
CA LYS A 585 -9.34 6.01 -28.94
C LYS A 585 -8.31 5.00 -29.46
N ARG A 586 -7.94 4.00 -28.64
CA ARG A 586 -6.91 2.98 -28.92
C ARG A 586 -5.50 3.57 -29.13
N ILE A 587 -5.20 4.68 -28.47
CA ILE A 587 -3.86 5.27 -28.46
C ILE A 587 -3.10 4.68 -27.26
N PHE A 588 -2.04 3.93 -27.52
CA PHE A 588 -1.22 3.28 -26.50
C PHE A 588 0.27 3.58 -26.73
N PRO A 589 1.06 3.85 -25.66
CA PRO A 589 0.67 3.93 -24.25
C PRO A 589 -0.28 5.11 -23.95
N ALA A 590 -1.31 4.87 -23.12
CA ALA A 590 -2.33 5.86 -22.80
C ALA A 590 -1.87 6.82 -21.68
N ILE A 591 -0.63 7.31 -21.75
CA ILE A 591 -0.01 8.13 -20.70
C ILE A 591 -0.32 9.61 -20.94
N ASP A 592 -0.79 10.29 -19.89
CA ASP A 592 -0.90 11.75 -19.86
C ASP A 592 0.46 12.36 -19.48
N ILE A 593 1.12 12.97 -20.46
CA ILE A 593 2.46 13.53 -20.30
C ILE A 593 2.48 14.71 -19.32
N PHE A 594 1.42 15.52 -19.30
CA PHE A 594 1.41 16.77 -18.52
C PHE A 594 1.17 16.49 -17.04
N ARG A 595 0.36 15.48 -16.73
CA ARG A 595 0.10 15.06 -15.34
C ARG A 595 1.16 14.12 -14.78
N SER A 596 1.90 13.41 -15.63
CA SER A 596 2.96 12.49 -15.21
C SER A 596 4.26 13.23 -14.94
N GLY A 597 5.06 12.75 -13.99
CA GLY A 597 6.36 13.33 -13.66
C GLY A 597 7.03 12.71 -12.43
N THR A 598 8.30 13.02 -12.25
CA THR A 598 9.11 12.59 -11.09
C THR A 598 9.68 13.80 -10.35
N ARG A 599 9.57 13.82 -9.02
CA ARG A 599 10.20 14.86 -8.19
C ARG A 599 11.72 14.67 -8.21
N ARG A 600 12.47 15.78 -8.25
CA ARG A 600 13.94 15.78 -8.31
C ARG A 600 14.48 14.98 -9.51
N GLU A 601 13.81 15.06 -10.66
CA GLU A 601 14.21 14.34 -11.89
C GLU A 601 15.60 14.73 -12.39
N GLU A 602 16.11 15.90 -12.00
CA GLU A 602 17.48 16.33 -12.31
C GLU A 602 18.59 15.47 -11.67
N LEU A 603 18.25 14.64 -10.69
CA LEU A 603 19.18 13.64 -10.13
C LEU A 603 19.24 12.36 -10.97
N LEU A 604 18.28 12.15 -11.86
CA LEU A 604 18.12 10.91 -12.64
C LEU A 604 18.36 11.11 -14.13
N LEU A 605 18.14 12.32 -14.63
CA LEU A 605 18.29 12.71 -16.02
C LEU A 605 19.56 13.53 -16.22
N SER A 606 20.20 13.35 -17.37
CA SER A 606 21.28 14.24 -17.81
C SER A 606 20.73 15.63 -18.18
N GLN A 607 21.61 16.63 -18.20
CA GLN A 607 21.24 18.01 -18.58
C GLN A 607 20.56 18.07 -19.95
N ARG A 608 21.05 17.28 -20.91
CA ARG A 608 20.51 17.21 -22.28
C ARG A 608 19.11 16.59 -22.31
N GLU A 609 18.88 15.53 -21.52
CA GLU A 609 17.55 14.93 -21.37
C GLU A 609 16.56 15.91 -20.75
N LEU A 610 16.95 16.60 -19.68
CA LEU A 610 16.12 17.60 -19.01
C LEU A 610 15.69 18.72 -19.95
N GLU A 611 16.64 19.29 -20.71
CA GLU A 611 16.36 20.33 -21.70
C GLU A 611 15.34 19.87 -22.75
N CYS A 612 15.49 18.64 -23.25
CA CYS A 612 14.54 18.06 -24.20
C CYS A 612 13.16 17.86 -23.57
N VAL A 613 13.07 17.27 -22.38
CA VAL A 613 11.79 17.03 -21.69
C VAL A 613 11.07 18.34 -21.39
N TRP A 614 11.81 19.37 -20.95
CA TRP A 614 11.26 20.70 -20.72
C TRP A 614 10.81 21.37 -22.02
N ALA A 615 11.56 21.22 -23.11
CA ALA A 615 11.14 21.72 -24.42
C ALA A 615 9.85 21.03 -24.90
N ILE A 616 9.73 19.71 -24.72
CA ILE A 616 8.48 18.96 -25.00
C ILE A 616 7.33 19.53 -24.18
N ARG A 617 7.49 19.65 -22.86
CA ARG A 617 6.44 20.17 -21.97
C ARG A 617 6.04 21.59 -22.30
N LYS A 618 7.01 22.47 -22.59
CA LYS A 618 6.77 23.89 -22.89
C LYS A 618 6.07 24.07 -24.24
N ASN A 619 6.63 23.50 -25.31
CA ASN A 619 6.16 23.71 -26.68
C ASN A 619 4.83 23.00 -26.97
N LEU A 620 4.54 21.90 -26.26
CA LEU A 620 3.32 21.11 -26.50
C LEU A 620 2.21 21.40 -25.47
N SER A 621 2.44 22.28 -24.49
CA SER A 621 1.47 22.59 -23.42
C SER A 621 0.13 23.15 -23.90
N GLU A 622 0.14 23.94 -24.98
CA GLU A 622 -1.09 24.51 -25.60
C GLU A 622 -1.84 23.49 -26.48
N GLY A 623 -1.22 22.34 -26.76
CA GLY A 623 -1.78 21.29 -27.61
C GLY A 623 -2.83 20.45 -26.90
N ARG A 624 -3.76 19.86 -27.67
CA ARG A 624 -4.66 18.84 -27.12
C ARG A 624 -3.86 17.58 -26.75
N PRO A 625 -4.03 17.00 -25.54
CA PRO A 625 -3.24 15.85 -25.08
C PRO A 625 -3.25 14.66 -26.04
N ASP A 626 -4.39 14.39 -26.68
CA ASP A 626 -4.54 13.29 -27.65
C ASP A 626 -3.70 13.47 -28.91
N ARG A 627 -3.50 14.71 -29.36
CA ARG A 627 -2.64 15.00 -30.51
C ARG A 627 -1.17 15.00 -30.12
N VAL A 628 -0.85 15.56 -28.96
CA VAL A 628 0.52 15.63 -28.44
C VAL A 628 1.11 14.23 -28.28
N ILE A 629 0.37 13.30 -27.67
CA ILE A 629 0.83 11.93 -27.50
C ILE A 629 0.97 11.19 -28.84
N GLU A 630 0.07 11.41 -29.81
CA GLU A 630 0.19 10.83 -31.16
C GLU A 630 1.48 11.28 -31.86
N ILE A 631 1.82 12.57 -31.77
CA ILE A 631 3.06 13.13 -32.32
C ILE A 631 4.26 12.44 -31.69
N ILE A 632 4.33 12.40 -30.35
CA ILE A 632 5.45 11.81 -29.62
C ILE A 632 5.57 10.31 -29.92
N ILE A 633 4.46 9.57 -29.98
CA ILE A 633 4.45 8.15 -30.36
C ILE A 633 5.00 7.97 -31.78
N ASN A 634 4.58 8.81 -32.73
CA ASN A 634 5.06 8.73 -34.11
C ASN A 634 6.57 9.01 -34.21
N ASP A 635 7.09 9.99 -33.46
CA ASP A 635 8.51 10.30 -33.45
C ASP A 635 9.35 9.22 -32.72
N LEU A 636 8.82 8.66 -31.62
CA LEU A 636 9.42 7.49 -30.96
C LEU A 636 9.44 6.26 -31.88
N LEU A 637 8.43 6.07 -32.73
CA LEU A 637 8.38 4.98 -33.71
C LEU A 637 9.44 5.11 -34.80
N ARG A 638 9.82 6.34 -35.17
CA ARG A 638 10.84 6.64 -36.19
C ARG A 638 12.27 6.43 -35.68
N THR A 639 12.46 6.40 -34.37
CA THR A 639 13.76 6.23 -33.71
C THR A 639 13.88 4.84 -33.10
N ASN A 640 15.13 4.42 -32.84
CA ASN A 640 15.43 3.13 -32.21
C ASN A 640 15.97 3.27 -30.79
N SER A 641 16.29 4.48 -30.34
CA SER A 641 16.65 4.74 -28.94
C SER A 641 16.08 6.08 -28.44
N ASN A 642 16.03 6.24 -27.12
CA ASN A 642 15.69 7.51 -26.49
C ASN A 642 16.72 8.61 -26.79
N GLU A 643 18.00 8.24 -26.94
CA GLU A 643 19.05 9.18 -27.35
C GLU A 643 18.79 9.73 -28.77
N GLU A 644 18.49 8.86 -29.75
CA GLU A 644 18.12 9.28 -31.10
C GLU A 644 16.86 10.16 -31.11
N PHE A 645 15.90 9.85 -30.24
CA PHE A 645 14.67 10.64 -30.10
C PHE A 645 14.95 12.04 -29.56
N ILE A 646 15.80 12.16 -28.55
CA ILE A 646 16.19 13.45 -27.98
C ILE A 646 16.87 14.31 -29.05
N ASP A 647 17.74 13.71 -29.86
CA ASP A 647 18.46 14.40 -30.93
C ASP A 647 17.50 14.96 -31.98
N LEU A 648 16.57 14.12 -32.44
CA LEU A 648 15.51 14.53 -33.36
C LEU A 648 14.69 15.70 -32.79
N MET A 649 14.30 15.62 -31.51
CA MET A 649 13.45 16.62 -30.88
C MET A 649 14.15 17.96 -30.67
N LEU A 650 15.40 17.95 -30.19
CA LEU A 650 16.18 19.16 -30.03
C LEU A 650 16.44 19.85 -31.38
N GLU A 651 16.73 19.08 -32.43
CA GLU A 651 16.83 19.65 -33.79
C GLU A 651 15.51 20.26 -34.28
N HIS A 652 14.37 19.62 -34.00
CA HIS A 652 13.06 20.16 -34.35
C HIS A 652 12.79 21.48 -33.63
N PHE A 653 13.06 21.56 -32.33
CA PHE A 653 12.85 22.78 -31.54
C PHE A 653 13.80 23.91 -31.95
N GLU A 654 15.08 23.60 -32.21
CA GLU A 654 16.01 24.60 -32.73
C GLU A 654 15.57 25.17 -34.08
N LYS A 655 15.03 24.34 -34.98
CA LYS A 655 14.50 24.81 -36.28
C LYS A 655 13.30 25.73 -36.05
N MET A 656 12.38 25.37 -35.17
CA MET A 656 11.23 26.23 -34.83
C MET A 656 11.66 27.59 -34.25
N GLU A 657 12.68 27.61 -33.39
CA GLU A 657 13.21 28.86 -32.82
C GLU A 657 13.91 29.72 -33.88
N LYS A 658 14.68 29.11 -34.78
CA LYS A 658 15.38 29.80 -35.89
C LYS A 658 14.42 30.33 -36.95
N ASP A 659 13.35 29.59 -37.24
CA ASP A 659 12.31 29.98 -38.20
C ASP A 659 11.31 31.01 -37.61
N GLY A 660 11.45 31.32 -36.30
CA GLY A 660 10.97 32.52 -35.62
C GLY A 660 9.52 32.91 -35.91
N TYR A 661 8.55 32.44 -35.11
CA TYR A 661 7.19 33.00 -35.00
C TYR A 661 6.45 33.32 -36.33
N PHE A 662 6.87 32.72 -37.44
CA PHE A 662 6.24 32.83 -38.75
C PHE A 662 6.09 31.44 -39.36
N VAL A 663 5.38 30.59 -38.63
CA VAL A 663 4.53 29.63 -39.30
C VAL A 663 3.18 29.74 -38.62
N GLU A 664 2.13 30.04 -39.41
CA GLU A 664 0.75 29.87 -38.98
C GLU A 664 0.67 28.56 -38.17
N ARG A 665 -0.03 28.61 -37.03
CA ARG A 665 -0.27 27.49 -36.10
C ARG A 665 -0.89 26.23 -36.76
N ASP A 666 -1.02 26.23 -38.08
CA ASP A 666 -1.50 25.17 -38.94
C ASP A 666 -0.41 24.31 -39.61
N SER A 667 0.88 24.63 -39.54
CA SER A 667 1.91 23.80 -40.21
C SER A 667 2.20 22.46 -39.52
N TYR A 668 1.87 22.32 -38.24
CA TYR A 668 1.84 21.01 -37.58
C TYR A 668 0.73 20.10 -38.16
N TYR A 669 -0.28 20.69 -38.82
CA TYR A 669 -1.39 19.97 -39.46
C TYR A 669 -1.12 19.60 -40.93
N SER A 670 0.05 19.95 -41.47
CA SER A 670 0.38 19.72 -42.89
C SER A 670 1.16 18.42 -43.16
N TYR A 671 1.64 17.69 -42.15
CA TYR A 671 2.28 16.39 -42.39
C TYR A 671 1.25 15.26 -42.34
N ARG A 672 0.64 15.00 -43.50
CA ARG A 672 -0.05 13.75 -43.84
C ARG A 672 0.73 13.00 -44.91
#